data_AF-V4Q4P8-F1
#
_entry.id   AF-V4Q4P8-F1
#
_cell.length_a   1.000
_cell.length_b   1.000
_cell.length_c   1.000
_cell.angle_alpha   90.00
_cell.angle_beta   90.00
_cell.angle_gamma   90.00
#
_symmetry.space_group_name_H-M   'P 1'
#
loop_
_entity.id
_entity.type
_entity.pdbx_description
1 polymer ?
#
loop_
_entity_poly.entity_id
_entity_poly.type
_entity_poly.pdbx_seq_one_letter_code
_entity_poly.pdbx_strand_id
1 'polypeptide(L)'
;MAVNIVLGNNNNVVSVTTFDSLTSGTGDDTITVLEALPAATINLGAGTDALILGNFTNVATVSNAESITGGSGSDTITLGTTLTGMTLDLGAGADTLLLANVVNTGTLSNVETLTGGTAADTITFATILTNGIVNLAGGTDALTFGNFTNSATVSNVETLTGGTGADTITLATTLTGMTLDLAAGADVLILANVVNTGTVSNVETITGGTAIDTVTVATALTGTVNLGAGIDVLNLGNFANTVTVSNVETLTGNADVDTITIGAALSAATINLAGGTDVLTLGNFANTATVSNVETLTGGTGVDTVTLATTLTGMTLDLAGGADVLNLGNVANTGTVSNVETVTGGTAADAVTLATIATAAVVNLAAGTDSLTFGNFTNSATVSNVETITGGTGADTITLGAIMTAGTIDLAAGTDSLILGNFANSATVSNAETITGGTAVDAITLATTLTGVTVNLGTGADTLNLGNFANTGTVSNVETITGNADVDTITLGAAIAAGVINLAGGTDVLNLGNFANSLTVSNTETLTGNANADTVTLGTTLTGMTLDLAGGADALTLANVANTGTVSNVETVTGGTAADALTLGTAISAGVINLAAGTDSLTLANGTNSATVSNVETITGGTGADTITLGAIMTAGTVDLGAGTDALILGNFVNSATVSNTETVTGGTANDTITLATQITGGTINLGTGVDALTLGNFANSATVSNVETLTGNADNDTITIGAILSAATINLAAGTDALTLGNFVNSATISNTETLTGNALADTITLGTTLTGMTLDLAAGADSLTLAAVANTGTVSNVETITGNTAADVITLATAVTAGVFDLATGTDSLTLANGTNSATVSNTETVTGGTGADTITLATALANTMTIDLAAGADALTLGAFANTGTLSNVETITGGSLADTITIATALTGTVNLGTGADTLNLGNFANTVTVSNVETLTGNADVDTITIGAALAAATINLAGGTDVLTLGNFANTATVSNAETITGGTGIDTITLATTLTGVTLNLGTGADVLTLANVANTGTVSNVETITGGTAADDVTLATIATAAVINLAAGTDALTFGNFTNSATVSN
;
A
#
# COMPACT_ATOMS: atom_id res chain seq x y z
N MET A 1 3.45 95.14 95.69
CA MET A 1 2.10 95.59 96.14
C MET A 1 1.29 95.78 94.89
N ALA A 2 0.06 95.27 94.85
CA ALA A 2 -0.78 95.44 93.66
C ALA A 2 -1.08 96.93 93.42
N VAL A 3 -0.86 97.40 92.21
CA VAL A 3 -1.09 98.77 91.75
C VAL A 3 -2.40 98.80 90.99
N ASN A 4 -3.41 99.46 91.57
CA ASN A 4 -4.75 99.58 91.02
C ASN A 4 -5.02 101.05 90.67
N ILE A 5 -5.37 101.31 89.42
CA ILE A 5 -5.62 102.65 88.87
C ILE A 5 -7.12 102.79 88.59
N VAL A 6 -7.74 103.85 89.09
CA VAL A 6 -9.16 104.15 88.83
C VAL A 6 -9.24 105.53 88.22
N LEU A 7 -9.75 105.60 87.00
CA LEU A 7 -9.98 106.82 86.23
C LEU A 7 -11.46 107.23 86.34
N GLY A 8 -11.75 108.51 86.12
CA GLY A 8 -13.09 109.10 86.32
C GLY A 8 -13.94 109.08 85.05
N ASN A 9 -15.10 109.75 85.05
CA ASN A 9 -16.02 109.79 83.89
C ASN A 9 -15.65 110.86 82.82
N ASN A 10 -14.43 111.40 82.84
CA ASN A 10 -13.99 112.38 81.84
C ASN A 10 -13.14 111.67 80.79
N ASN A 11 -13.05 112.18 79.57
CA ASN A 11 -12.08 111.71 78.58
C ASN A 11 -10.64 111.85 79.13
N ASN A 12 -9.93 110.75 79.32
CA ASN A 12 -8.60 110.70 79.95
C ASN A 12 -7.54 110.23 78.97
N VAL A 13 -6.51 111.05 78.75
CA VAL A 13 -5.30 110.65 78.00
C VAL A 13 -4.17 110.47 79.01
N VAL A 14 -3.79 109.22 79.30
CA VAL A 14 -2.90 108.88 80.42
C VAL A 14 -1.78 107.96 79.97
N SER A 15 -0.54 108.32 80.31
CA SER A 15 0.60 107.40 80.19
C SER A 15 0.92 106.79 81.56
N VAL A 16 0.98 105.46 81.63
CA VAL A 16 1.15 104.68 82.85
C VAL A 16 2.31 103.69 82.70
N THR A 17 3.07 103.49 83.77
CA THR A 17 4.12 102.45 83.86
C THR A 17 3.47 101.09 84.13
N THR A 18 4.12 100.16 84.83
CA THR A 18 3.50 98.88 85.20
C THR A 18 2.37 99.04 86.24
N PHE A 19 1.31 98.23 86.14
CA PHE A 19 0.22 98.15 87.10
C PHE A 19 -0.46 96.76 87.08
N ASP A 20 -1.27 96.45 88.10
CA ASP A 20 -1.99 95.19 88.24
C ASP A 20 -3.46 95.31 87.77
N SER A 21 -4.13 96.44 88.03
CA SER A 21 -5.45 96.71 87.44
C SER A 21 -5.70 98.17 87.10
N LEU A 22 -6.48 98.44 86.06
CA LEU A 22 -6.92 99.77 85.65
C LEU A 22 -8.40 99.74 85.28
N THR A 23 -9.21 100.59 85.90
CA THR A 23 -10.64 100.73 85.58
C THR A 23 -10.99 102.18 85.27
N SER A 24 -11.73 102.46 84.19
CA SER A 24 -12.19 103.80 83.85
C SER A 24 -13.72 103.95 83.81
N GLY A 25 -14.19 105.20 83.66
CA GLY A 25 -15.58 105.65 83.76
C GLY A 25 -16.32 105.65 82.43
N THR A 26 -17.11 106.70 82.16
CA THR A 26 -17.94 106.84 80.94
C THR A 26 -17.35 107.80 79.88
N GLY A 27 -16.07 108.16 79.98
CA GLY A 27 -15.42 109.11 79.06
C GLY A 27 -14.67 108.37 77.95
N ASP A 28 -14.30 109.06 76.86
CA ASP A 28 -13.42 108.47 75.84
C ASP A 28 -11.96 108.53 76.31
N ASP A 29 -11.37 107.40 76.67
CA ASP A 29 -10.06 107.29 77.30
C ASP A 29 -8.98 106.80 76.33
N THR A 30 -7.74 107.23 76.53
CA THR A 30 -6.56 106.80 75.78
C THR A 30 -5.43 106.49 76.77
N ILE A 31 -5.12 105.22 76.95
CA ILE A 31 -4.13 104.73 77.91
C ILE A 31 -2.87 104.29 77.17
N THR A 32 -1.72 104.86 77.48
CA THR A 32 -0.42 104.45 76.95
C THR A 32 0.41 103.78 78.02
N VAL A 33 0.83 102.53 77.80
CA VAL A 33 1.64 101.76 78.75
C VAL A 33 3.12 101.94 78.41
N LEU A 34 3.94 102.28 79.40
CA LEU A 34 5.36 102.64 79.24
C LEU A 34 6.34 101.59 79.75
N GLU A 35 5.87 100.53 80.42
CA GLU A 35 6.67 99.40 80.92
C GLU A 35 5.88 98.10 80.79
N ALA A 36 6.56 96.95 80.87
CA ALA A 36 5.93 95.62 80.74
C ALA A 36 4.77 95.41 81.74
N LEU A 37 3.68 94.81 81.24
CA LEU A 37 2.58 94.31 82.07
C LEU A 37 2.78 92.80 82.32
N PRO A 38 2.95 92.35 83.58
CA PRO A 38 3.17 90.93 83.86
C PRO A 38 1.88 90.09 83.93
N ALA A 39 0.70 90.71 84.09
CA ALA A 39 -0.65 90.12 84.04
C ALA A 39 -1.74 91.15 84.46
N ALA A 40 -1.84 92.28 83.78
CA ALA A 40 -2.74 93.37 84.22
C ALA A 40 -4.21 93.12 83.84
N THR A 41 -5.17 93.61 84.64
CA THR A 41 -6.60 93.66 84.26
C THR A 41 -7.02 95.09 83.96
N ILE A 42 -7.41 95.37 82.72
CA ILE A 42 -7.79 96.68 82.22
C ILE A 42 -9.27 96.66 81.84
N ASN A 43 -10.04 97.62 82.32
CA ASN A 43 -11.43 97.83 81.92
C ASN A 43 -11.67 99.33 81.69
N LEU A 44 -11.80 99.78 80.45
CA LEU A 44 -11.90 101.22 80.16
C LEU A 44 -13.33 101.78 80.29
N GLY A 45 -14.31 100.95 80.66
CA GLY A 45 -15.63 101.44 81.04
C GLY A 45 -16.56 101.61 79.85
N ALA A 46 -17.13 102.79 79.63
CA ALA A 46 -17.98 103.07 78.48
C ALA A 46 -17.47 104.32 77.77
N GLY A 47 -17.39 104.31 76.45
CA GLY A 47 -16.78 105.43 75.72
C GLY A 47 -16.25 104.93 74.39
N THR A 48 -15.36 105.73 73.80
CA THR A 48 -14.55 105.34 72.64
C THR A 48 -13.11 105.26 73.10
N ASP A 49 -12.74 104.14 73.69
CA ASP A 49 -11.53 103.95 74.47
C ASP A 49 -10.39 103.32 73.66
N ALA A 50 -9.16 103.75 73.92
CA ALA A 50 -7.95 103.30 73.24
C ALA A 50 -6.87 102.86 74.25
N LEU A 51 -6.29 101.68 74.05
CA LEU A 51 -5.15 101.16 74.78
C LEU A 51 -3.95 101.07 73.85
N ILE A 52 -2.83 101.67 74.22
CA ILE A 52 -1.56 101.64 73.48
C ILE A 52 -0.52 100.96 74.37
N LEU A 53 -0.02 99.80 73.99
CA LEU A 53 1.01 99.08 74.72
C LEU A 53 2.41 99.56 74.32
N GLY A 54 3.35 99.50 75.26
CA GLY A 54 4.75 99.85 75.02
C GLY A 54 5.52 98.72 74.34
N ASN A 55 6.77 99.00 73.93
CA ASN A 55 7.69 98.05 73.30
C ASN A 55 8.26 96.99 74.28
N PHE A 56 7.39 96.24 74.93
CA PHE A 56 7.71 95.20 75.92
C PHE A 56 6.78 94.01 75.73
N THR A 57 7.07 92.88 76.38
CA THR A 57 6.12 91.77 76.51
C THR A 57 5.04 92.17 77.51
N ASN A 58 3.81 92.35 77.05
CA ASN A 58 2.67 92.70 77.90
C ASN A 58 1.68 91.54 77.98
N VAL A 59 1.31 91.15 79.18
CA VAL A 59 0.23 90.19 79.46
C VAL A 59 -0.90 90.95 80.13
N ALA A 60 -2.07 91.01 79.50
CA ALA A 60 -3.21 91.74 80.06
C ALA A 60 -4.58 91.14 79.67
N THR A 61 -5.54 91.22 80.59
CA THR A 61 -6.96 91.03 80.29
C THR A 61 -7.60 92.40 80.08
N VAL A 62 -8.20 92.65 78.92
CA VAL A 62 -8.73 93.97 78.52
C VAL A 62 -10.23 93.88 78.25
N SER A 63 -11.00 94.77 78.87
CA SER A 63 -12.45 94.90 78.70
C SER A 63 -12.82 96.32 78.28
N ASN A 64 -13.86 96.43 77.46
CA ASN A 64 -14.44 97.69 76.98
C ASN A 64 -13.39 98.65 76.40
N ALA A 65 -12.58 98.18 75.45
CA ALA A 65 -11.69 99.04 74.68
C ALA A 65 -12.11 98.99 73.21
N GLU A 66 -12.32 100.14 72.58
CA GLU A 66 -12.66 100.25 71.16
C GLU A 66 -11.40 100.22 70.27
N SER A 67 -10.23 100.50 70.82
CA SER A 67 -8.95 100.36 70.13
C SER A 67 -7.88 99.78 71.04
N ILE A 68 -7.11 98.81 70.54
CA ILE A 68 -5.93 98.29 71.20
C ILE A 68 -4.80 98.30 70.16
N THR A 69 -3.70 98.97 70.47
CA THR A 69 -2.49 99.10 69.65
C THR A 69 -1.29 98.58 70.43
N GLY A 70 -0.55 97.61 69.91
CA GLY A 70 0.61 97.02 70.56
C GLY A 70 1.94 97.63 70.14
N GLY A 71 3.02 97.11 70.73
CA GLY A 71 4.38 97.61 70.58
C GLY A 71 5.23 96.79 69.60
N SER A 72 6.48 96.54 69.97
CA SER A 72 7.41 95.64 69.25
C SER A 72 7.77 94.38 70.05
N GLY A 73 7.08 94.15 71.18
CA GLY A 73 7.28 93.01 72.04
C GLY A 73 6.16 91.99 71.88
N SER A 74 6.43 90.72 72.19
CA SER A 74 5.42 89.67 72.16
C SER A 74 4.38 89.86 73.25
N ASP A 75 3.19 90.32 72.87
CA ASP A 75 2.08 90.63 73.75
C ASP A 75 1.11 89.43 73.87
N THR A 76 0.47 89.28 75.02
CA THR A 76 -0.57 88.27 75.29
C THR A 76 -1.79 88.97 75.87
N ILE A 77 -2.80 89.20 75.03
CA ILE A 77 -4.00 89.91 75.39
C ILE A 77 -5.18 88.95 75.48
N THR A 78 -5.91 89.00 76.59
CA THR A 78 -7.19 88.30 76.76
C THR A 78 -8.31 89.31 76.74
N LEU A 79 -9.26 89.18 75.82
CA LEU A 79 -10.43 90.06 75.82
C LEU A 79 -11.44 89.58 76.88
N GLY A 80 -11.86 90.49 77.75
CA GLY A 80 -12.95 90.26 78.70
C GLY A 80 -14.32 90.70 78.14
N THR A 81 -14.35 91.35 76.98
CA THR A 81 -15.55 91.80 76.26
C THR A 81 -15.49 91.39 74.79
N THR A 82 -16.61 91.49 74.05
CA THR A 82 -16.63 91.16 72.62
C THR A 82 -15.65 92.03 71.83
N LEU A 83 -15.06 91.45 70.78
CA LEU A 83 -14.24 92.15 69.79
C LEU A 83 -15.07 93.10 68.88
N THR A 84 -16.40 92.99 68.86
CA THR A 84 -17.26 93.68 67.89
C THR A 84 -17.08 95.20 67.87
N GLY A 85 -16.60 95.75 66.74
CA GLY A 85 -16.37 97.19 66.55
C GLY A 85 -15.01 97.70 67.05
N MET A 86 -14.15 96.81 67.55
CA MET A 86 -12.81 97.12 68.03
C MET A 86 -11.78 97.19 66.88
N THR A 87 -10.88 98.17 66.93
CA THR A 87 -9.65 98.19 66.11
C THR A 87 -8.51 97.58 66.90
N LEU A 88 -8.11 96.35 66.56
CA LEU A 88 -7.02 95.62 67.23
C LEU A 88 -5.81 95.48 66.31
N ASP A 89 -4.68 95.99 66.77
CA ASP A 89 -3.36 95.83 66.16
C ASP A 89 -2.35 95.57 67.29
N LEU A 90 -1.69 94.42 67.38
CA LEU A 90 -0.71 94.17 68.46
C LEU A 90 0.74 94.57 68.10
N GLY A 91 0.94 95.21 66.95
CA GLY A 91 2.25 95.71 66.54
C GLY A 91 3.22 94.59 66.14
N ALA A 92 4.53 94.82 66.20
CA ALA A 92 5.48 93.76 65.86
C ALA A 92 5.67 92.82 67.06
N GLY A 93 5.77 91.52 66.84
CA GLY A 93 5.90 90.61 67.97
C GLY A 93 5.62 89.17 67.59
N ALA A 94 5.37 88.36 68.61
CA ALA A 94 4.82 87.02 68.45
C ALA A 94 3.61 87.00 69.37
N ASP A 95 2.56 87.65 68.90
CA ASP A 95 1.48 88.15 69.72
C ASP A 95 0.37 87.11 69.84
N THR A 96 -0.20 87.02 71.03
CA THR A 96 -1.23 86.06 71.39
C THR A 96 -2.50 86.78 71.81
N LEU A 97 -3.61 86.48 71.14
CA LEU A 97 -4.93 86.97 71.48
C LEU A 97 -5.83 85.82 71.94
N LEU A 98 -6.40 85.96 73.13
CA LEU A 98 -7.47 85.11 73.64
C LEU A 98 -8.78 85.92 73.54
N LEU A 99 -9.74 85.43 72.77
CA LEU A 99 -11.04 86.08 72.64
C LEU A 99 -11.90 85.86 73.90
N ALA A 100 -12.86 86.76 74.11
CA ALA A 100 -13.86 86.57 75.14
C ALA A 100 -14.79 85.40 74.78
N ASN A 101 -15.29 84.65 75.77
CA ASN A 101 -16.23 83.55 75.53
C ASN A 101 -17.66 84.05 75.26
N VAL A 102 -17.82 84.81 74.18
CA VAL A 102 -19.04 85.40 73.60
C VAL A 102 -18.86 85.41 72.08
N VAL A 103 -19.88 85.76 71.31
CA VAL A 103 -19.71 85.98 69.86
C VAL A 103 -18.73 87.13 69.63
N ASN A 104 -17.65 86.88 68.90
CA ASN A 104 -16.69 87.88 68.47
C ASN A 104 -16.76 88.10 66.97
N THR A 105 -16.80 89.36 66.54
CA THR A 105 -16.72 89.72 65.12
C THR A 105 -15.73 90.85 64.94
N GLY A 106 -14.63 90.66 64.22
CA GLY A 106 -13.67 91.76 64.07
C GLY A 106 -12.44 91.46 63.23
N THR A 107 -11.69 92.53 62.96
CA THR A 107 -10.45 92.53 62.19
C THR A 107 -9.24 92.59 63.12
N LEU A 108 -8.28 91.68 62.96
CA LEU A 108 -7.03 91.65 63.71
C LEU A 108 -5.87 92.08 62.82
N SER A 109 -4.96 92.89 63.36
CA SER A 109 -3.67 93.20 62.73
C SER A 109 -2.53 92.75 63.65
N ASN A 110 -1.49 92.19 63.05
CA ASN A 110 -0.29 91.67 63.70
C ASN A 110 -0.59 90.83 64.95
N VAL A 111 -1.28 89.70 64.76
CA VAL A 111 -1.57 88.71 65.82
C VAL A 111 -1.14 87.34 65.30
N GLU A 112 -0.14 86.72 65.92
CA GLU A 112 0.40 85.43 65.44
C GLU A 112 -0.34 84.22 66.02
N THR A 113 -0.87 84.32 67.25
CA THR A 113 -1.60 83.24 67.92
C THR A 113 -2.99 83.71 68.34
N LEU A 114 -4.04 83.04 67.88
CA LEU A 114 -5.42 83.35 68.21
C LEU A 114 -6.10 82.14 68.86
N THR A 115 -6.72 82.35 70.03
CA THR A 115 -7.55 81.34 70.70
C THR A 115 -8.96 81.89 70.95
N GLY A 116 -9.97 81.19 70.46
CA GLY A 116 -11.40 81.53 70.59
C GLY A 116 -12.08 80.90 71.80
N GLY A 117 -13.41 81.03 71.82
CA GLY A 117 -14.30 80.56 72.89
C GLY A 117 -15.19 79.37 72.48
N THR A 118 -16.37 79.27 73.09
CA THR A 118 -17.40 78.26 72.75
C THR A 118 -18.56 78.84 71.94
N ALA A 119 -18.43 80.09 71.50
CA ALA A 119 -19.41 80.84 70.74
C ALA A 119 -18.93 81.00 69.29
N ALA A 120 -19.87 81.14 68.35
CA ALA A 120 -19.55 81.35 66.94
C ALA A 120 -18.82 82.70 66.72
N ASP A 121 -17.55 82.62 66.36
CA ASP A 121 -16.67 83.76 66.10
C ASP A 121 -16.52 84.01 64.60
N THR A 122 -16.33 85.27 64.20
CA THR A 122 -16.08 85.69 62.80
C THR A 122 -14.90 86.65 62.76
N ILE A 123 -13.74 86.15 62.37
CA ILE A 123 -12.46 86.85 62.50
C ILE A 123 -11.82 87.05 61.14
N THR A 124 -11.34 88.28 60.89
CA THR A 124 -10.58 88.62 59.68
C THR A 124 -9.17 89.08 60.05
N PHE A 125 -8.13 88.52 59.44
CA PHE A 125 -6.77 89.05 59.56
C PHE A 125 -6.52 90.14 58.50
N ALA A 126 -6.12 91.33 58.92
CA ALA A 126 -5.87 92.49 58.06
C ALA A 126 -4.38 92.69 57.70
N THR A 127 -3.49 91.91 58.30
CA THR A 127 -2.05 91.88 58.01
C THR A 127 -1.63 90.46 57.63
N ILE A 128 -0.44 90.33 57.05
CA ILE A 128 0.17 89.04 56.77
C ILE A 128 0.28 88.20 58.06
N LEU A 129 -0.14 86.93 57.99
CA LEU A 129 0.08 85.96 59.05
C LEU A 129 1.18 84.99 58.61
N THR A 130 2.27 84.86 59.37
CA THR A 130 3.37 83.94 59.03
C THR A 130 3.56 82.92 60.15
N ASN A 131 3.41 81.63 59.83
CA ASN A 131 3.41 80.53 60.81
C ASN A 131 2.42 80.75 61.98
N GLY A 132 1.27 81.37 61.69
CA GLY A 132 0.28 81.66 62.72
C GLY A 132 -0.38 80.41 63.29
N ILE A 133 -0.92 80.51 64.49
CA ILE A 133 -1.70 79.45 65.15
C ILE A 133 -3.08 79.99 65.45
N VAL A 134 -4.11 79.46 64.80
CA VAL A 134 -5.50 79.89 65.02
C VAL A 134 -6.33 78.70 65.51
N ASN A 135 -6.96 78.84 66.66
CA ASN A 135 -7.88 77.87 67.22
C ASN A 135 -9.12 78.59 67.75
N LEU A 136 -10.25 78.57 67.03
CA LEU A 136 -11.47 79.24 67.48
C LEU A 136 -12.31 78.41 68.48
N ALA A 137 -11.80 77.22 68.82
CA ALA A 137 -12.28 76.30 69.85
C ALA A 137 -13.64 75.66 69.56
N GLY A 138 -14.78 76.28 69.88
CA GLY A 138 -16.07 75.68 69.59
C GLY A 138 -17.08 76.72 69.15
N GLY A 139 -17.93 76.39 68.20
CA GLY A 139 -18.82 77.38 67.61
C GLY A 139 -19.18 76.96 66.20
N THR A 140 -19.72 77.91 65.44
CA THR A 140 -19.73 77.84 63.98
C THR A 140 -18.89 79.01 63.51
N ASP A 141 -17.59 78.78 63.50
CA ASP A 141 -16.57 79.81 63.44
C ASP A 141 -16.18 80.10 61.98
N ALA A 142 -15.95 81.38 61.69
CA ALA A 142 -15.53 81.88 60.38
C ALA A 142 -14.19 82.62 60.51
N LEU A 143 -13.22 82.23 59.69
CA LEU A 143 -11.89 82.83 59.62
C LEU A 143 -11.63 83.31 58.19
N THR A 144 -11.22 84.57 58.04
CA THR A 144 -10.85 85.17 56.76
C THR A 144 -9.43 85.70 56.82
N PHE A 145 -8.58 85.30 55.88
CA PHE A 145 -7.25 85.90 55.71
C PHE A 145 -7.30 87.13 54.80
N GLY A 146 -6.42 88.08 55.06
CA GLY A 146 -6.24 89.26 54.21
C GLY A 146 -5.47 88.92 52.93
N ASN A 147 -5.42 89.88 52.00
CA ASN A 147 -4.77 89.74 50.68
C ASN A 147 -3.23 89.74 50.77
N PHE A 148 -2.66 88.71 51.40
CA PHE A 148 -1.23 88.48 51.61
C PHE A 148 -0.91 87.00 51.38
N THR A 149 0.37 86.65 51.39
CA THR A 149 0.83 85.25 51.45
C THR A 149 0.79 84.81 52.91
N ASN A 150 -0.31 84.20 53.34
CA ASN A 150 -0.49 83.79 54.73
C ASN A 150 -0.01 82.35 54.94
N SER A 151 0.50 82.05 56.13
CA SER A 151 0.77 80.68 56.55
C SER A 151 0.32 80.48 57.98
N ALA A 152 -0.52 79.46 58.21
CA ALA A 152 -1.12 79.22 59.51
C ALA A 152 -1.48 77.75 59.76
N THR A 153 -1.44 77.35 61.03
CA THR A 153 -2.12 76.15 61.54
C THR A 153 -3.49 76.54 62.07
N VAL A 154 -4.55 75.97 61.51
CA VAL A 154 -5.95 76.31 61.82
C VAL A 154 -6.65 75.11 62.48
N SER A 155 -7.37 75.35 63.57
CA SER A 155 -8.10 74.34 64.34
C SER A 155 -9.50 74.83 64.67
N ASN A 156 -10.50 73.94 64.63
CA ASN A 156 -11.88 74.23 65.01
C ASN A 156 -12.43 75.48 64.32
N VAL A 157 -12.49 75.46 62.99
CA VAL A 157 -13.05 76.52 62.15
C VAL A 157 -13.97 75.88 61.12
N GLU A 158 -15.23 76.31 61.06
CA GLU A 158 -16.24 75.76 60.14
C GLU A 158 -16.27 76.50 58.79
N THR A 159 -15.82 77.75 58.71
CA THR A 159 -15.70 78.51 57.45
C THR A 159 -14.33 79.16 57.38
N LEU A 160 -13.52 78.79 56.37
CA LEU A 160 -12.22 79.39 56.13
C LEU A 160 -12.19 80.03 54.75
N THR A 161 -11.83 81.31 54.71
CA THR A 161 -11.66 82.07 53.47
C THR A 161 -10.25 82.64 53.39
N GLY A 162 -9.55 82.40 52.28
CA GLY A 162 -8.22 82.95 52.00
C GLY A 162 -8.24 84.34 51.37
N GLY A 163 -7.06 84.84 51.04
CA GLY A 163 -6.84 86.12 50.36
C GLY A 163 -6.48 85.96 48.88
N THR A 164 -5.98 87.04 48.25
CA THR A 164 -5.45 86.96 46.88
C THR A 164 -3.96 86.59 46.79
N GLY A 165 -3.34 86.14 47.89
CA GLY A 165 -1.94 85.72 47.92
C GLY A 165 -1.85 84.21 48.09
N ALA A 166 -0.69 83.63 47.79
CA ALA A 166 -0.45 82.20 47.97
C ALA A 166 -0.45 81.83 49.46
N ASP A 167 -1.54 81.26 49.94
CA ASP A 167 -1.77 80.88 51.33
C ASP A 167 -1.32 79.43 51.59
N THR A 168 -0.69 79.16 52.74
CA THR A 168 -0.26 77.83 53.18
C THR A 168 -0.92 77.48 54.51
N ILE A 169 -2.00 76.71 54.46
CA ILE A 169 -2.82 76.36 55.62
C ILE A 169 -2.61 74.91 56.01
N THR A 170 -2.29 74.67 57.28
CA THR A 170 -2.30 73.35 57.90
C THR A 170 -3.52 73.22 58.79
N LEU A 171 -4.38 72.23 58.55
CA LEU A 171 -5.46 71.92 59.48
C LEU A 171 -4.92 71.04 60.62
N ALA A 172 -5.18 71.41 61.87
CA ALA A 172 -4.93 70.55 63.02
C ALA A 172 -6.17 69.74 63.44
N THR A 173 -7.34 70.10 62.92
CA THR A 173 -8.62 69.40 63.09
C THR A 173 -9.13 68.89 61.75
N THR A 174 -10.11 67.98 61.76
CA THR A 174 -10.67 67.41 60.52
C THR A 174 -11.29 68.50 59.63
N LEU A 175 -11.22 68.29 58.30
CA LEU A 175 -11.96 69.06 57.30
C LEU A 175 -13.48 68.83 57.37
N THR A 176 -13.97 67.82 58.11
CA THR A 176 -15.38 67.44 58.11
C THR A 176 -16.32 68.55 58.58
N GLY A 177 -17.24 68.95 57.69
CA GLY A 177 -18.23 70.01 57.94
C GLY A 177 -17.71 71.43 57.68
N MET A 178 -16.46 71.57 57.25
CA MET A 178 -15.82 72.84 56.94
C MET A 178 -16.14 73.30 55.51
N THR A 179 -16.42 74.59 55.34
CA THR A 179 -16.40 75.28 54.04
C THR A 179 -15.06 75.96 53.89
N LEU A 180 -14.21 75.48 52.97
CA LEU A 180 -12.85 76.00 52.77
C LEU A 180 -12.70 76.56 51.35
N ASP A 181 -12.34 77.84 51.26
CA ASP A 181 -12.05 78.54 50.00
C ASP A 181 -10.83 79.43 50.19
N LEU A 182 -9.67 79.12 49.59
CA LEU A 182 -8.46 79.95 49.76
C LEU A 182 -8.37 81.13 48.78
N ALA A 183 -9.43 81.38 48.00
CA ALA A 183 -9.55 82.48 47.06
C ALA A 183 -8.47 82.45 45.95
N ALA A 184 -7.75 83.53 45.66
CA ALA A 184 -6.84 83.53 44.51
C ALA A 184 -5.41 83.35 44.99
N GLY A 185 -4.68 82.38 44.47
CA GLY A 185 -3.33 82.13 44.95
C GLY A 185 -2.70 80.93 44.28
N ALA A 186 -1.55 80.54 44.80
CA ALA A 186 -0.98 79.22 44.56
C ALA A 186 -0.99 78.53 45.92
N ASP A 187 -2.17 78.12 46.33
CA ASP A 187 -2.51 77.83 47.70
C ASP A 187 -2.18 76.38 48.06
N VAL A 188 -1.74 76.19 49.30
CA VAL A 188 -1.33 74.90 49.87
C VAL A 188 -2.21 74.59 51.06
N LEU A 189 -2.93 73.47 50.99
CA LEU A 189 -3.66 72.89 52.10
C LEU A 189 -2.98 71.61 52.57
N ILE A 190 -2.62 71.55 53.84
CA ILE A 190 -2.14 70.35 54.52
C ILE A 190 -3.25 69.89 55.46
N LEU A 191 -3.80 68.72 55.21
CA LEU A 191 -4.89 68.16 56.02
C LEU A 191 -4.36 67.63 57.36
N ALA A 192 -5.24 67.57 58.34
CA ALA A 192 -4.92 66.95 59.63
C ALA A 192 -4.71 65.45 59.44
N ASN A 193 -3.80 64.84 60.22
CA ASN A 193 -3.57 63.39 60.19
C ASN A 193 -4.68 62.59 60.92
N VAL A 194 -5.90 62.73 60.43
CA VAL A 194 -7.15 62.09 60.86
C VAL A 194 -8.00 61.86 59.60
N VAL A 195 -9.14 61.18 59.70
CA VAL A 195 -10.06 61.08 58.56
C VAL A 195 -10.57 62.48 58.18
N ASN A 196 -10.32 62.91 56.95
CA ASN A 196 -10.86 64.15 56.40
C ASN A 196 -11.96 63.85 55.39
N THR A 197 -13.06 64.57 55.45
CA THR A 197 -14.14 64.47 54.45
C THR A 197 -14.71 65.85 54.20
N GLY A 198 -14.47 66.45 53.03
CA GLY A 198 -14.99 67.78 52.77
C GLY A 198 -14.72 68.32 51.38
N THR A 199 -15.19 69.54 51.18
CA THR A 199 -15.07 70.28 49.92
C THR A 199 -14.09 71.43 50.07
N VAL A 200 -13.18 71.58 49.12
CA VAL A 200 -12.19 72.65 49.08
C VAL A 200 -12.34 73.43 47.77
N SER A 201 -12.19 74.74 47.84
CA SER A 201 -12.25 75.65 46.69
C SER A 201 -10.96 76.46 46.59
N ASN A 202 -10.52 76.68 45.36
CA ASN A 202 -9.32 77.40 44.99
C ASN A 202 -8.09 76.98 45.84
N VAL A 203 -7.71 75.71 45.71
CA VAL A 203 -6.50 75.16 46.35
C VAL A 203 -5.72 74.37 45.32
N GLU A 204 -4.51 74.82 44.98
CA GLU A 204 -3.69 74.17 43.94
C GLU A 204 -2.87 72.99 44.47
N THR A 205 -2.49 73.01 45.75
CA THR A 205 -1.71 71.94 46.39
C THR A 205 -2.43 71.38 47.61
N ILE A 206 -2.79 70.09 47.58
CA ILE A 206 -3.43 69.41 48.70
C ILE A 206 -2.53 68.27 49.16
N THR A 207 -2.18 68.25 50.45
CA THR A 207 -1.40 67.18 51.08
C THR A 207 -2.19 66.55 52.22
N GLY A 208 -2.42 65.24 52.15
CA GLY A 208 -3.10 64.44 53.16
C GLY A 208 -2.16 63.73 54.13
N GLY A 209 -2.76 62.89 54.98
CA GLY A 209 -2.10 62.23 56.11
C GLY A 209 -1.85 60.73 55.90
N THR A 210 -2.06 59.95 56.96
CA THR A 210 -2.01 58.47 56.97
C THR A 210 -3.39 57.83 57.16
N ALA A 211 -4.42 58.67 57.20
CA ALA A 211 -5.80 58.28 57.40
C ALA A 211 -6.56 58.39 56.07
N ILE A 212 -7.73 57.76 56.01
CA ILE A 212 -8.58 57.78 54.82
C ILE A 212 -9.17 59.18 54.64
N ASP A 213 -8.84 59.82 53.52
CA ASP A 213 -9.28 61.14 53.15
C ASP A 213 -10.26 61.09 51.96
N THR A 214 -11.33 61.88 52.02
CA THR A 214 -12.31 62.06 50.94
C THR A 214 -12.44 63.56 50.63
N VAL A 215 -11.78 64.00 49.56
CA VAL A 215 -11.69 65.42 49.21
C VAL A 215 -12.47 65.66 47.91
N THR A 216 -13.35 66.65 47.94
CA THR A 216 -14.00 67.18 46.74
C THR A 216 -13.42 68.55 46.42
N VAL A 217 -12.93 68.77 45.21
CA VAL A 217 -12.44 70.09 44.78
C VAL A 217 -13.56 70.78 44.01
N ALA A 218 -14.03 71.94 44.48
CA ALA A 218 -15.20 72.62 43.91
C ALA A 218 -14.86 73.73 42.89
N THR A 219 -13.60 73.85 42.51
CA THR A 219 -13.09 74.81 41.52
C THR A 219 -12.17 74.09 40.54
N ALA A 220 -11.83 74.75 39.42
CA ALA A 220 -10.83 74.21 38.51
C ALA A 220 -9.51 73.98 39.25
N LEU A 221 -8.96 72.78 39.13
CA LEU A 221 -7.72 72.37 39.79
C LEU A 221 -6.57 72.35 38.81
N THR A 222 -5.58 73.23 39.03
CA THR A 222 -4.30 73.23 38.31
C THR A 222 -3.14 73.12 39.29
N GLY A 223 -2.65 71.90 39.56
CA GLY A 223 -1.62 71.71 40.58
C GLY A 223 -1.37 70.25 40.96
N THR A 224 -1.18 69.99 42.26
CA THR A 224 -0.81 68.66 42.77
C THR A 224 -1.67 68.24 43.96
N VAL A 225 -2.15 67.01 43.94
CA VAL A 225 -2.86 66.40 45.08
C VAL A 225 -2.12 65.15 45.50
N ASN A 226 -1.78 65.05 46.78
CA ASN A 226 -1.20 63.87 47.39
C ASN A 226 -1.93 63.59 48.71
N LEU A 227 -2.86 62.63 48.75
CA LEU A 227 -3.64 62.35 49.96
C LEU A 227 -2.92 61.46 50.98
N GLY A 228 -1.71 61.00 50.67
CA GLY A 228 -0.81 60.39 51.63
C GLY A 228 -0.96 58.87 51.70
N ALA A 229 -1.16 58.28 52.87
CA ALA A 229 -1.45 56.86 52.98
C ALA A 229 -2.91 56.68 53.42
N GLY A 230 -3.62 55.72 52.84
CA GLY A 230 -5.04 55.59 53.09
C GLY A 230 -5.70 54.77 51.99
N ILE A 231 -7.02 54.79 51.95
CA ILE A 231 -7.81 54.40 50.79
C ILE A 231 -8.58 55.66 50.42
N ASP A 232 -7.88 56.58 49.79
CA ASP A 232 -8.27 57.96 49.64
C ASP A 232 -9.13 58.17 48.40
N VAL A 233 -10.04 59.14 48.47
CA VAL A 233 -10.98 59.49 47.41
C VAL A 233 -10.79 60.96 47.04
N LEU A 234 -10.54 61.23 45.76
CA LEU A 234 -10.52 62.56 45.17
C LEU A 234 -11.67 62.69 44.17
N ASN A 235 -12.56 63.66 44.39
CA ASN A 235 -13.61 64.03 43.45
C ASN A 235 -13.30 65.40 42.86
N LEU A 236 -13.21 65.48 41.54
CA LEU A 236 -13.00 66.74 40.83
C LEU A 236 -14.35 67.43 40.55
N GLY A 237 -14.38 68.74 40.73
CA GLY A 237 -15.54 69.57 40.44
C GLY A 237 -15.74 69.73 38.94
N ASN A 238 -16.94 70.18 38.54
CA ASN A 238 -17.33 70.30 37.12
C ASN A 238 -16.62 71.45 36.38
N PHE A 239 -15.34 71.22 36.08
CA PHE A 239 -14.40 72.13 35.42
C PHE A 239 -13.37 71.31 34.65
N ALA A 240 -12.64 71.98 33.75
CA ALA A 240 -11.45 71.37 33.18
C ALA A 240 -10.32 71.37 34.21
N ASN A 241 -9.85 70.19 34.63
CA ASN A 241 -8.79 70.04 35.62
C ASN A 241 -7.47 69.62 34.96
N THR A 242 -6.34 70.08 35.49
CA THR A 242 -5.00 69.67 35.06
C THR A 242 -4.15 69.41 36.31
N VAL A 243 -4.10 68.17 36.77
CA VAL A 243 -3.58 67.84 38.10
C VAL A 243 -2.62 66.65 38.07
N THR A 244 -1.56 66.73 38.88
CA THR A 244 -0.77 65.55 39.25
C THR A 244 -1.33 64.95 40.53
N VAL A 245 -1.78 63.70 40.49
CA VAL A 245 -2.41 62.99 41.61
C VAL A 245 -1.48 61.89 42.11
N SER A 246 -1.22 61.84 43.42
CA SER A 246 -0.40 60.82 44.07
C SER A 246 -1.15 60.23 45.25
N ASN A 247 -1.00 58.92 45.46
CA ASN A 247 -1.63 58.19 46.57
C ASN A 247 -3.12 58.52 46.73
N VAL A 248 -3.88 58.20 45.70
CA VAL A 248 -5.35 58.30 45.66
C VAL A 248 -5.88 57.01 45.06
N GLU A 249 -6.66 56.26 45.83
CA GLU A 249 -7.19 54.96 45.42
C GLU A 249 -8.48 55.08 44.60
N THR A 250 -9.26 56.16 44.78
CA THR A 250 -10.45 56.45 43.97
C THR A 250 -10.41 57.88 43.43
N LEU A 251 -10.34 58.03 42.12
CA LEU A 251 -10.41 59.33 41.43
C LEU A 251 -11.68 59.40 40.59
N THR A 252 -12.52 60.40 40.87
CA THR A 252 -13.74 60.66 40.10
C THR A 252 -13.67 62.03 39.44
N GLY A 253 -13.81 62.08 38.12
CA GLY A 253 -13.92 63.30 37.31
C GLY A 253 -15.37 63.76 37.13
N ASN A 254 -15.59 64.55 36.09
CA ASN A 254 -16.84 65.27 35.85
C ASN A 254 -17.22 65.28 34.35
N ALA A 255 -17.99 66.25 33.84
CA ALA A 255 -18.41 66.29 32.43
C ALA A 255 -17.51 67.16 31.52
N ASP A 256 -16.57 67.90 32.12
CA ASP A 256 -15.56 68.72 31.45
C ASP A 256 -14.21 67.99 31.37
N VAL A 257 -13.32 68.49 30.51
CA VAL A 257 -12.05 67.83 30.18
C VAL A 257 -11.05 67.78 31.33
N ASP A 258 -10.74 66.58 31.80
CA ASP A 258 -9.75 66.33 32.85
C ASP A 258 -8.42 65.82 32.26
N THR A 259 -7.31 66.44 32.65
CA THR A 259 -5.92 66.02 32.32
C THR A 259 -5.19 65.62 33.59
N ILE A 260 -5.08 64.32 33.83
CA ILE A 260 -4.56 63.73 35.07
C ILE A 260 -3.20 63.09 34.81
N THR A 261 -2.18 63.49 35.58
CA THR A 261 -0.90 62.77 35.64
C THR A 261 -0.79 62.04 36.98
N ILE A 262 -0.43 60.77 36.95
CA ILE A 262 -0.25 59.96 38.16
C ILE A 262 1.20 60.10 38.66
N GLY A 263 1.36 60.65 39.86
CA GLY A 263 2.66 60.94 40.48
C GLY A 263 3.20 59.84 41.41
N ALA A 264 2.39 58.84 41.75
CA ALA A 264 2.78 57.69 42.58
C ALA A 264 2.13 56.40 42.06
N ALA A 265 2.74 55.25 42.34
CA ALA A 265 2.27 53.95 41.86
C ALA A 265 0.82 53.67 42.28
N LEU A 266 -0.03 53.26 41.34
CA LEU A 266 -1.39 52.81 41.63
C LEU A 266 -1.41 51.35 42.08
N SER A 267 -2.11 51.06 43.18
CA SER A 267 -2.30 49.70 43.70
C SER A 267 -3.79 49.35 43.76
N ALA A 268 -4.33 48.88 42.65
CA ALA A 268 -5.76 48.58 42.46
C ALA A 268 -6.66 49.83 42.57
N ALA A 269 -6.19 50.96 42.04
CA ALA A 269 -6.96 52.20 42.03
C ALA A 269 -8.17 52.12 41.09
N THR A 270 -9.22 52.89 41.37
CA THR A 270 -10.37 53.08 40.48
C THR A 270 -10.38 54.52 39.99
N ILE A 271 -10.29 54.72 38.68
CA ILE A 271 -10.29 56.04 38.04
C ILE A 271 -11.47 56.09 37.09
N ASN A 272 -12.36 57.06 37.29
CA ASN A 272 -13.49 57.32 36.42
C ASN A 272 -13.56 58.82 36.13
N LEU A 273 -13.14 59.27 34.95
CA LEU A 273 -13.15 60.69 34.60
C LEU A 273 -14.49 61.19 34.05
N ALA A 274 -15.47 60.29 33.99
CA ALA A 274 -16.88 60.52 33.67
C ALA A 274 -17.18 60.96 32.23
N GLY A 275 -17.11 62.24 31.88
CA GLY A 275 -17.40 62.71 30.53
C GLY A 275 -16.46 63.83 30.16
N GLY A 276 -16.04 63.89 28.91
CA GLY A 276 -15.01 64.83 28.51
C GLY A 276 -14.24 64.27 27.33
N THR A 277 -13.09 64.87 27.05
CA THR A 277 -12.05 64.26 26.21
C THR A 277 -10.83 64.10 27.09
N ASP A 278 -10.94 63.21 28.04
CA ASP A 278 -10.08 63.13 29.20
C ASP A 278 -8.74 62.46 28.87
N VAL A 279 -7.69 62.91 29.55
CA VAL A 279 -6.33 62.41 29.41
C VAL A 279 -5.86 61.87 30.75
N LEU A 280 -5.50 60.59 30.79
CA LEU A 280 -4.84 59.95 31.92
C LEU A 280 -3.41 59.55 31.51
N THR A 281 -2.43 60.06 32.23
CA THR A 281 -1.02 59.72 32.06
C THR A 281 -0.51 59.01 33.31
N LEU A 282 -0.14 57.73 33.17
CA LEU A 282 0.45 56.95 34.24
C LEU A 282 1.91 57.34 34.44
N GLY A 283 2.37 57.31 35.70
CA GLY A 283 3.76 57.57 36.03
C GLY A 283 4.67 56.38 35.69
N ASN A 284 6.00 56.59 35.74
CA ASN A 284 7.03 55.55 35.53
C ASN A 284 7.12 54.57 36.72
N PHE A 285 6.02 53.87 37.00
CA PHE A 285 5.85 52.91 38.07
C PHE A 285 5.11 51.69 37.52
N ALA A 286 5.06 50.61 38.30
CA ALA A 286 4.09 49.56 38.02
C ALA A 286 2.71 50.01 38.53
N ASN A 287 1.78 50.33 37.64
CA ASN A 287 0.45 50.81 38.02
C ASN A 287 -0.58 49.70 37.84
N THR A 288 -1.44 49.47 38.82
CA THR A 288 -2.63 48.62 38.68
C THR A 288 -3.89 49.44 38.90
N ALA A 289 -4.74 49.56 37.88
CA ALA A 289 -5.94 50.39 37.95
C ALA A 289 -7.12 49.87 37.12
N THR A 290 -8.33 50.14 37.61
CA THR A 290 -9.56 50.08 36.81
C THR A 290 -9.87 51.47 36.29
N VAL A 291 -9.97 51.64 34.97
CA VAL A 291 -10.15 52.93 34.30
C VAL A 291 -11.49 52.94 33.57
N SER A 292 -12.24 54.03 33.69
CA SER A 292 -13.54 54.23 33.03
C SER A 292 -13.63 55.64 32.47
N ASN A 293 -14.27 55.77 31.29
CA ASN A 293 -14.51 57.05 30.63
C ASN A 293 -13.24 57.90 30.52
N VAL A 294 -12.25 57.41 29.78
CA VAL A 294 -11.00 58.11 29.49
C VAL A 294 -10.74 57.96 27.99
N GLU A 295 -10.63 59.08 27.28
CA GLU A 295 -10.43 59.09 25.83
C GLU A 295 -8.96 58.92 25.43
N THR A 296 -8.01 59.35 26.28
CA THR A 296 -6.57 59.17 26.06
C THR A 296 -5.92 58.58 27.30
N LEU A 297 -5.37 57.37 27.18
CA LEU A 297 -4.55 56.74 28.23
C LEU A 297 -3.13 56.55 27.72
N THR A 298 -2.19 57.09 28.49
CA THR A 298 -0.75 57.00 28.23
C THR A 298 -0.05 56.36 29.43
N GLY A 299 0.74 55.32 29.20
CA GLY A 299 1.49 54.59 30.22
C GLY A 299 2.89 55.17 30.47
N GLY A 300 3.61 54.49 31.37
CA GLY A 300 4.99 54.81 31.72
C GLY A 300 6.00 53.79 31.20
N THR A 301 7.18 53.73 31.83
CA THR A 301 8.21 52.69 31.60
C THR A 301 8.10 51.49 32.56
N GLY A 302 7.08 51.47 33.41
CA GLY A 302 6.83 50.40 34.37
C GLY A 302 5.80 49.41 33.86
N VAL A 303 5.63 48.30 34.59
CA VAL A 303 4.66 47.26 34.21
C VAL A 303 3.26 47.67 34.66
N ASP A 304 2.45 48.11 33.70
CA ASP A 304 1.10 48.59 33.94
C ASP A 304 0.07 47.46 33.74
N THR A 305 -0.89 47.36 34.67
CA THR A 305 -2.06 46.47 34.58
C THR A 305 -3.32 47.31 34.62
N VAL A 306 -3.91 47.54 33.45
CA VAL A 306 -5.09 48.39 33.28
C VAL A 306 -6.30 47.51 32.99
N THR A 307 -7.37 47.70 33.74
CA THR A 307 -8.69 47.11 33.45
C THR A 307 -9.63 48.21 32.98
N LEU A 308 -10.16 48.10 31.76
CA LEU A 308 -11.17 49.04 31.26
C LEU A 308 -12.56 48.62 31.74
N ALA A 309 -13.25 49.47 32.50
CA ALA A 309 -14.65 49.22 32.85
C ALA A 309 -15.63 49.74 31.79
N THR A 310 -15.15 50.59 30.87
CA THR A 310 -15.88 51.12 29.71
C THR A 310 -15.30 50.57 28.41
N THR A 311 -16.01 50.75 27.30
CA THR A 311 -15.56 50.25 25.99
C THR A 311 -14.26 50.93 25.54
N LEU A 312 -13.37 50.18 24.88
CA LEU A 312 -12.18 50.72 24.19
C LEU A 312 -12.53 51.68 23.01
N THR A 313 -13.77 51.70 22.55
CA THR A 313 -14.20 52.42 21.35
C THR A 313 -13.91 53.92 21.40
N GLY A 314 -13.09 54.41 20.46
CA GLY A 314 -12.72 55.82 20.32
C GLY A 314 -11.57 56.27 21.23
N MET A 315 -11.02 55.37 22.03
CA MET A 315 -9.90 55.63 22.94
C MET A 315 -8.56 55.59 22.20
N THR A 316 -7.66 56.51 22.53
CA THR A 316 -6.23 56.42 22.20
C THR A 316 -5.51 55.79 23.39
N LEU A 317 -5.06 54.53 23.25
CA LEU A 317 -4.40 53.78 24.32
C LEU A 317 -2.96 53.41 23.93
N ASP A 318 -2.01 53.87 24.73
CA ASP A 318 -0.58 53.54 24.60
C ASP A 318 -0.01 53.33 26.00
N LEU A 319 0.37 52.10 26.38
CA LEU A 319 0.97 51.84 27.70
C LEU A 319 2.50 52.04 27.75
N ALA A 320 3.07 52.53 26.64
CA ALA A 320 4.45 52.94 26.47
C ALA A 320 5.50 51.82 26.60
N GLY A 321 6.07 51.56 27.77
CA GLY A 321 7.13 50.58 27.91
C GLY A 321 6.95 49.75 29.16
N GLY A 322 6.95 48.43 29.02
CA GLY A 322 6.66 47.56 30.14
C GLY A 322 6.43 46.15 29.65
N ALA A 323 5.85 45.33 30.51
CA ALA A 323 5.27 44.05 30.13
C ALA A 323 3.78 44.16 30.45
N ASP A 324 3.12 45.05 29.74
CA ASP A 324 1.87 45.65 30.15
C ASP A 324 0.68 44.73 29.89
N VAL A 325 -0.31 44.82 30.77
CA VAL A 325 -1.53 44.01 30.76
C VAL A 325 -2.73 44.91 30.59
N LEU A 326 -3.48 44.70 29.52
CA LEU A 326 -4.78 45.34 29.29
C LEU A 326 -5.90 44.31 29.41
N ASN A 327 -6.74 44.48 30.42
CA ASN A 327 -7.98 43.72 30.56
C ASN A 327 -9.14 44.56 30.03
N LEU A 328 -9.82 44.07 28.99
CA LEU A 328 -11.00 44.71 28.44
C LEU A 328 -12.24 44.38 29.28
N GLY A 329 -13.21 45.29 29.30
CA GLY A 329 -14.48 45.08 30.00
C GLY A 329 -15.37 44.07 29.29
N ASN A 330 -16.36 43.53 30.01
CA ASN A 330 -17.39 42.62 29.47
C ASN A 330 -18.45 43.36 28.61
N VAL A 331 -17.99 44.06 27.59
CA VAL A 331 -18.74 44.83 26.60
C VAL A 331 -18.04 44.63 25.25
N ALA A 332 -18.69 44.94 24.13
CA ALA A 332 -18.01 44.85 22.84
C ALA A 332 -16.94 45.97 22.75
N ASN A 333 -15.68 45.59 22.57
CA ASN A 333 -14.58 46.54 22.45
C ASN A 333 -14.13 46.65 20.99
N THR A 334 -13.87 47.85 20.50
CA THR A 334 -13.27 48.05 19.18
C THR A 334 -12.25 49.16 19.26
N GLY A 335 -10.97 48.87 19.01
CA GLY A 335 -9.98 49.92 19.09
C GLY A 335 -8.55 49.49 18.82
N THR A 336 -7.68 50.48 18.85
CA THR A 336 -6.25 50.34 18.61
C THR A 336 -5.50 50.55 19.91
N VAL A 337 -4.58 49.64 20.22
CA VAL A 337 -3.75 49.67 21.41
C VAL A 337 -2.28 49.66 21.00
N SER A 338 -1.45 50.42 21.70
CA SER A 338 -0.01 50.52 21.46
C SER A 338 0.76 50.10 22.70
N ASN A 339 1.88 49.42 22.50
CA ASN A 339 2.80 48.95 23.53
C ASN A 339 2.08 48.19 24.65
N VAL A 340 1.39 47.11 24.29
CA VAL A 340 0.71 46.21 25.25
C VAL A 340 1.11 44.77 24.95
N GLU A 341 1.75 44.10 25.90
CA GLU A 341 2.24 42.73 25.74
C GLU A 341 1.17 41.68 26.04
N THR A 342 0.23 41.97 26.93
CA THR A 342 -0.87 41.07 27.27
C THR A 342 -2.22 41.75 27.10
N VAL A 343 -3.10 41.19 26.28
CA VAL A 343 -4.49 41.66 26.14
C VAL A 343 -5.44 40.53 26.52
N THR A 344 -6.34 40.78 27.47
CA THR A 344 -7.41 39.84 27.80
C THR A 344 -8.77 40.47 27.55
N GLY A 345 -9.61 39.79 26.77
CA GLY A 345 -10.97 40.21 26.43
C GLY A 345 -12.04 39.78 27.43
N GLY A 346 -13.28 40.12 27.10
CA GLY A 346 -14.47 39.81 27.89
C GLY A 346 -15.32 38.67 27.30
N THR A 347 -16.61 38.62 27.65
CA THR A 347 -17.57 37.67 27.06
C THR A 347 -18.32 38.22 25.83
N ALA A 348 -17.90 39.37 25.32
CA ALA A 348 -18.51 40.06 24.20
C ALA A 348 -17.49 40.17 23.06
N ALA A 349 -17.98 40.39 21.83
CA ALA A 349 -17.12 40.49 20.66
C ALA A 349 -16.14 41.67 20.76
N ASP A 350 -14.85 41.36 20.66
CA ASP A 350 -13.74 42.29 20.74
C ASP A 350 -13.01 42.39 19.38
N ALA A 351 -12.72 43.60 18.93
CA ALA A 351 -11.99 43.90 17.70
C ALA A 351 -10.77 44.80 18.03
N VAL A 352 -9.60 44.18 18.15
CA VAL A 352 -8.39 44.82 18.66
C VAL A 352 -7.34 44.94 17.56
N THR A 353 -6.77 46.13 17.38
CA THR A 353 -5.58 46.36 16.56
C THR A 353 -4.38 46.63 17.46
N LEU A 354 -3.30 45.84 17.35
CA LEU A 354 -2.01 46.15 17.97
C LEU A 354 -1.21 47.07 17.04
N ALA A 355 -1.09 48.35 17.35
CA ALA A 355 -0.45 49.34 16.47
C ALA A 355 1.09 49.37 16.56
N THR A 356 1.67 48.66 17.52
CA THR A 356 3.12 48.56 17.72
C THR A 356 3.58 47.13 17.51
N ILE A 357 4.90 46.93 17.44
CA ILE A 357 5.48 45.59 17.34
C ILE A 357 5.03 44.71 18.51
N ALA A 358 4.44 43.56 18.22
CA ALA A 358 4.14 42.55 19.23
C ALA A 358 5.33 41.59 19.36
N THR A 359 5.99 41.54 20.53
CA THR A 359 7.11 40.63 20.78
C THR A 359 6.73 39.62 21.84
N ALA A 360 6.46 38.38 21.44
CA ALA A 360 5.94 37.32 22.31
C ALA A 360 4.66 37.76 23.08
N ALA A 361 3.79 38.52 22.41
CA ALA A 361 2.56 39.01 23.02
C ALA A 361 1.61 37.85 23.35
N VAL A 362 0.80 38.01 24.39
CA VAL A 362 -0.23 37.04 24.81
C VAL A 362 -1.59 37.71 24.66
N VAL A 363 -2.36 37.28 23.67
CA VAL A 363 -3.70 37.82 23.42
C VAL A 363 -4.72 36.72 23.65
N ASN A 364 -5.67 36.96 24.56
CA ASN A 364 -6.78 36.06 24.81
C ASN A 364 -8.07 36.88 24.87
N LEU A 365 -8.84 36.95 23.78
CA LEU A 365 -10.07 37.76 23.74
C LEU A 365 -11.29 37.04 24.37
N ALA A 366 -11.05 35.90 25.01
CA ALA A 366 -11.98 35.14 25.83
C ALA A 366 -13.19 34.58 25.07
N ALA A 367 -14.39 35.13 25.19
CA ALA A 367 -15.54 34.59 24.49
C ALA A 367 -16.20 35.70 23.68
N GLY A 368 -16.52 35.42 22.42
CA GLY A 368 -17.02 36.43 21.53
C GLY A 368 -16.90 35.96 20.10
N THR A 369 -17.13 36.87 19.17
CA THR A 369 -16.68 36.69 17.78
C THR A 369 -15.59 37.72 17.58
N ASP A 370 -14.38 37.32 17.91
CA ASP A 370 -13.30 38.23 18.19
C ASP A 370 -12.37 38.37 16.97
N SER A 371 -11.78 39.55 16.82
CA SER A 371 -10.83 39.85 15.76
C SER A 371 -9.58 40.54 16.31
N LEU A 372 -8.42 40.11 15.82
CA LEU A 372 -7.12 40.67 16.16
C LEU A 372 -6.38 41.06 14.88
N THR A 373 -5.95 42.31 14.79
CA THR A 373 -5.11 42.82 13.70
C THR A 373 -3.75 43.24 14.23
N PHE A 374 -2.67 42.75 13.63
CA PHE A 374 -1.31 43.18 13.93
C PHE A 374 -0.89 44.36 13.05
N GLY A 375 -0.06 45.25 13.59
CA GLY A 375 0.57 46.33 12.84
C GLY A 375 1.64 45.82 11.87
N ASN A 376 2.09 46.70 10.97
CA ASN A 376 3.09 46.39 9.93
C ASN A 376 4.53 46.26 10.49
N PHE A 377 4.76 45.21 11.28
CA PHE A 377 6.02 44.88 11.94
C PHE A 377 6.29 43.38 11.84
N THR A 378 7.43 42.93 12.37
CA THR A 378 7.68 41.51 12.63
C THR A 378 7.01 41.16 13.95
N ASN A 379 5.80 40.60 13.91
CA ASN A 379 5.05 40.30 15.12
C ASN A 379 5.27 38.85 15.57
N SER A 380 5.24 38.62 16.87
CA SER A 380 5.19 37.29 17.46
C SER A 380 4.20 37.28 18.62
N ALA A 381 3.23 36.37 18.58
CA ALA A 381 2.19 36.28 19.59
C ALA A 381 1.64 34.87 19.79
N THR A 382 1.21 34.59 21.02
CA THR A 382 0.28 33.50 21.33
C THR A 382 -1.14 34.08 21.39
N VAL A 383 -2.02 33.57 20.53
CA VAL A 383 -3.39 34.07 20.36
C VAL A 383 -4.37 32.97 20.75
N SER A 384 -5.29 33.28 21.66
CA SER A 384 -6.29 32.35 22.18
C SER A 384 -7.68 32.95 22.05
N ASN A 385 -8.66 32.13 21.65
CA ASN A 385 -10.06 32.52 21.50
C ASN A 385 -10.22 33.79 20.63
N VAL A 386 -9.72 33.73 19.40
CA VAL A 386 -9.89 34.78 18.39
C VAL A 386 -10.24 34.11 17.07
N GLU A 387 -11.40 34.41 16.51
CA GLU A 387 -11.89 33.78 15.27
C GLU A 387 -11.28 34.40 14.01
N THR A 388 -10.94 35.70 14.04
CA THR A 388 -10.34 36.40 12.91
C THR A 388 -8.98 36.97 13.27
N ILE A 389 -7.92 36.48 12.65
CA ILE A 389 -6.55 36.98 12.86
C ILE A 389 -6.05 37.58 11.55
N THR A 390 -5.58 38.82 11.62
CA THR A 390 -4.97 39.52 10.48
C THR A 390 -3.56 39.98 10.84
N GLY A 391 -2.57 39.53 10.07
CA GLY A 391 -1.17 39.94 10.19
C GLY A 391 -0.89 41.32 9.59
N GLY A 392 0.37 41.74 9.70
CA GLY A 392 0.91 42.95 9.08
C GLY A 392 1.78 42.63 7.86
N THR A 393 2.46 43.64 7.31
CA THR A 393 3.37 43.45 6.16
C THR A 393 4.79 42.98 6.54
N GLY A 394 5.01 42.53 7.78
CA GLY A 394 6.29 41.98 8.23
C GLY A 394 6.18 40.50 8.50
N ALA A 395 7.31 39.83 8.79
CA ALA A 395 7.29 38.40 9.11
C ALA A 395 6.62 38.14 10.46
N ASP A 396 5.41 37.59 10.43
CA ASP A 396 4.60 37.32 11.61
C ASP A 396 4.72 35.87 12.05
N THR A 397 4.83 35.62 13.35
CA THR A 397 4.87 34.29 13.96
C THR A 397 3.75 34.16 14.99
N ILE A 398 2.65 33.52 14.59
CA ILE A 398 1.44 33.39 15.40
C ILE A 398 1.29 31.95 15.90
N THR A 399 1.17 31.78 17.21
CA THR A 399 0.86 30.49 17.84
C THR A 399 -0.56 30.49 18.36
N LEU A 400 -1.37 29.48 18.03
CA LEU A 400 -2.71 29.33 18.61
C LEU A 400 -2.62 28.71 20.02
N GLY A 401 -3.00 29.49 21.03
CA GLY A 401 -2.97 29.08 22.44
C GLY A 401 -4.24 28.38 22.93
N ALA A 402 -5.30 28.39 22.13
CA ALA A 402 -6.57 27.69 22.38
C ALA A 402 -7.07 27.02 21.09
N ILE A 403 -8.05 26.12 21.23
CA ILE A 403 -8.68 25.46 20.10
C ILE A 403 -9.35 26.49 19.17
N MET A 404 -9.07 26.41 17.87
CA MET A 404 -9.79 27.15 16.85
C MET A 404 -10.77 26.22 16.14
N THR A 405 -12.08 26.35 16.36
CA THR A 405 -13.07 25.45 15.74
C THR A 405 -13.45 25.84 14.31
N ALA A 406 -13.39 27.15 14.02
CA ALA A 406 -13.63 27.71 12.69
C ALA A 406 -13.13 29.17 12.68
N GLY A 407 -11.87 29.37 12.28
CA GLY A 407 -11.30 30.72 12.18
C GLY A 407 -10.85 31.08 10.76
N THR A 408 -10.65 32.37 10.54
CA THR A 408 -9.99 32.91 9.35
C THR A 408 -8.70 33.60 9.77
N ILE A 409 -7.58 33.14 9.22
CA ILE A 409 -6.25 33.68 9.50
C ILE A 409 -5.68 34.18 8.18
N ASP A 410 -5.37 35.46 8.11
CA ASP A 410 -4.66 36.07 6.98
C ASP A 410 -3.43 36.79 7.52
N LEU A 411 -2.23 36.23 7.37
CA LEU A 411 -1.01 36.85 7.90
C LEU A 411 -0.45 37.95 6.97
N ALA A 412 -1.22 38.33 5.94
CA ALA A 412 -0.96 39.43 5.02
C ALA A 412 0.30 39.22 4.16
N ALA A 413 1.38 39.98 4.36
CA ALA A 413 2.54 39.88 3.48
C ALA A 413 3.78 39.75 4.33
N GLY A 414 4.58 38.71 4.12
CA GLY A 414 5.72 38.48 4.97
C GLY A 414 6.36 37.14 4.65
N THR A 415 7.17 36.67 5.58
CA THR A 415 7.57 35.25 5.62
C THR A 415 6.99 34.71 6.90
N ASP A 416 5.71 34.39 6.84
CA ASP A 416 4.84 34.24 7.98
C ASP A 416 4.77 32.79 8.43
N SER A 417 4.67 32.60 9.74
CA SER A 417 4.60 31.30 10.38
C SER A 417 3.36 31.22 11.27
N LEU A 418 2.49 30.25 10.94
CA LEU A 418 1.37 29.85 11.77
C LEU A 418 1.71 28.52 12.48
N ILE A 419 1.63 28.53 13.80
CA ILE A 419 1.84 27.36 14.66
C ILE A 419 0.51 27.04 15.34
N LEU A 420 -0.07 25.89 15.02
CA LEU A 420 -1.29 25.41 15.66
C LEU A 420 -0.93 24.80 17.02
N GLY A 421 -1.74 25.07 18.03
CA GLY A 421 -1.58 24.44 19.34
C GLY A 421 -1.96 22.95 19.30
N ASN A 422 -1.67 22.22 20.38
CA ASN A 422 -2.03 20.79 20.53
C ASN A 422 -3.53 20.59 20.78
N PHE A 423 -4.36 21.08 19.86
CA PHE A 423 -5.81 21.04 19.86
C PHE A 423 -6.30 20.58 18.49
N ALA A 424 -7.57 20.21 18.36
CA ALA A 424 -8.14 19.91 17.06
C ALA A 424 -8.53 21.22 16.36
N ASN A 425 -7.62 21.84 15.60
CA ASN A 425 -7.84 23.15 15.02
C ASN A 425 -8.49 23.05 13.63
N SER A 426 -9.31 24.02 13.28
CA SER A 426 -10.00 24.14 12.00
C SER A 426 -10.02 25.60 11.57
N ALA A 427 -9.34 25.91 10.47
CA ALA A 427 -9.13 27.28 10.01
C ALA A 427 -9.00 27.38 8.50
N THR A 428 -9.45 28.53 7.97
CA THR A 428 -9.08 28.99 6.63
C THR A 428 -7.87 29.91 6.75
N VAL A 429 -6.78 29.57 6.07
CA VAL A 429 -5.48 30.26 6.19
C VAL A 429 -5.08 30.87 4.85
N SER A 430 -4.72 32.15 4.89
CA SER A 430 -4.15 32.91 3.78
C SER A 430 -2.77 33.42 4.16
N ASN A 431 -1.86 33.48 3.18
CA ASN A 431 -0.57 34.15 3.29
C ASN A 431 0.27 33.70 4.49
N ALA A 432 0.39 32.38 4.72
CA ALA A 432 1.31 31.81 5.69
C ALA A 432 2.29 30.90 4.96
N GLU A 433 3.57 31.28 4.92
CA GLU A 433 4.62 30.50 4.25
C GLU A 433 4.98 29.22 5.01
N THR A 434 4.79 29.20 6.32
CA THR A 434 5.00 28.01 7.16
C THR A 434 3.78 27.74 8.02
N ILE A 435 3.16 26.57 7.86
CA ILE A 435 2.07 26.10 8.71
C ILE A 435 2.54 24.85 9.44
N THR A 436 2.62 24.92 10.77
CA THR A 436 3.02 23.80 11.63
C THR A 436 1.87 23.41 12.55
N GLY A 437 1.42 22.16 12.49
CA GLY A 437 0.35 21.61 13.32
C GLY A 437 0.84 20.99 14.63
N GLY A 438 -0.13 20.57 15.44
CA GLY A 438 0.09 20.02 16.77
C GLY A 438 0.08 18.49 16.83
N THR A 439 -0.34 17.94 17.96
CA THR A 439 -0.53 16.48 18.14
C THR A 439 -1.98 16.00 18.00
N ALA A 440 -2.88 16.88 17.63
CA ALA A 440 -4.32 16.60 17.53
C ALA A 440 -4.78 16.89 16.10
N VAL A 441 -6.00 16.45 15.76
CA VAL A 441 -6.52 16.49 14.39
C VAL A 441 -6.73 17.94 13.92
N ASP A 442 -5.89 18.39 13.01
CA ASP A 442 -5.95 19.71 12.39
C ASP A 442 -6.63 19.63 11.00
N ALA A 443 -7.51 20.59 10.71
CA ALA A 443 -8.25 20.71 9.45
C ALA A 443 -8.05 22.10 8.84
N ILE A 444 -7.08 22.23 7.94
CA ILE A 444 -6.69 23.51 7.35
C ILE A 444 -7.19 23.62 5.92
N THR A 445 -7.83 24.74 5.61
CA THR A 445 -8.18 25.12 4.23
C THR A 445 -7.32 26.29 3.80
N LEU A 446 -6.59 26.16 2.69
CA LEU A 446 -5.81 27.27 2.14
C LEU A 446 -6.71 28.18 1.30
N ALA A 447 -6.68 29.48 1.58
CA ALA A 447 -7.33 30.50 0.75
C ALA A 447 -6.37 31.20 -0.21
N THR A 448 -5.08 30.86 -0.14
CA THR A 448 -4.01 31.28 -1.06
C THR A 448 -3.30 30.06 -1.65
N THR A 449 -2.53 30.25 -2.72
CA THR A 449 -1.81 29.14 -3.38
C THR A 449 -0.77 28.51 -2.44
N LEU A 450 -0.58 27.18 -2.51
CA LEU A 450 0.50 26.48 -1.79
C LEU A 450 1.93 26.79 -2.31
N THR A 451 2.10 27.70 -3.27
CA THR A 451 3.41 27.97 -3.90
C THR A 451 4.40 28.59 -2.92
N GLY A 452 5.49 27.87 -2.62
CA GLY A 452 6.51 28.32 -1.64
C GLY A 452 6.10 28.14 -0.18
N VAL A 453 4.93 27.52 0.06
CA VAL A 453 4.42 27.21 1.40
C VAL A 453 4.88 25.82 1.83
N THR A 454 5.33 25.71 3.08
CA THR A 454 5.60 24.43 3.73
C THR A 454 4.50 24.13 4.73
N VAL A 455 3.79 23.02 4.55
CA VAL A 455 2.75 22.56 5.48
C VAL A 455 3.23 21.29 6.16
N ASN A 456 3.24 21.31 7.50
CA ASN A 456 3.48 20.14 8.33
C ASN A 456 2.45 20.11 9.46
N LEU A 457 1.39 19.30 9.38
CA LEU A 457 0.32 19.33 10.39
C LEU A 457 0.60 18.48 11.65
N GLY A 458 1.82 17.94 11.77
CA GLY A 458 2.29 17.36 13.04
C GLY A 458 1.91 15.89 13.18
N THR A 459 1.21 15.51 14.24
CA THR A 459 0.66 14.15 14.36
C THR A 459 -0.84 14.26 14.53
N GLY A 460 -1.61 13.43 13.85
CA GLY A 460 -3.05 13.53 13.90
C GLY A 460 -3.63 12.69 12.78
N ALA A 461 -4.89 12.94 12.45
CA ALA A 461 -5.50 12.45 11.22
C ALA A 461 -5.89 13.69 10.44
N ASP A 462 -4.86 14.42 10.00
CA ASP A 462 -4.95 15.82 9.63
C ASP A 462 -5.48 15.97 8.21
N THR A 463 -6.18 17.07 7.95
CA THR A 463 -6.79 17.38 6.66
C THR A 463 -6.25 18.71 6.13
N LEU A 464 -5.77 18.69 4.88
CA LEU A 464 -5.45 19.88 4.11
C LEU A 464 -6.37 19.98 2.89
N ASN A 465 -7.20 21.01 2.86
CA ASN A 465 -7.96 21.38 1.66
C ASN A 465 -7.19 22.47 0.92
N LEU A 466 -6.81 22.19 -0.32
CA LEU A 466 -6.12 23.14 -1.16
C LEU A 466 -7.09 24.23 -1.66
N GLY A 467 -6.57 25.45 -1.82
CA GLY A 467 -7.35 26.55 -2.39
C GLY A 467 -7.63 26.33 -3.86
N ASN A 468 -8.69 26.95 -4.40
CA ASN A 468 -9.08 26.84 -5.81
C ASN A 468 -8.13 27.63 -6.74
N PHE A 469 -6.91 27.13 -6.85
CA PHE A 469 -5.78 27.63 -7.63
C PHE A 469 -4.89 26.45 -8.03
N ALA A 470 -3.93 26.68 -8.92
CA ALA A 470 -2.83 25.73 -9.10
C ALA A 470 -1.92 25.73 -7.85
N ASN A 471 -1.83 24.59 -7.17
CA ASN A 471 -1.02 24.45 -5.96
C ASN A 471 0.27 23.69 -6.25
N THR A 472 1.42 24.18 -5.77
CA THR A 472 2.69 23.45 -5.89
C THR A 472 3.47 23.54 -4.60
N GLY A 473 3.66 22.42 -3.90
CA GLY A 473 4.34 22.45 -2.62
C GLY A 473 4.62 21.09 -1.99
N THR A 474 5.32 21.14 -0.86
CA THR A 474 5.61 19.96 -0.03
C THR A 474 4.69 19.95 1.17
N VAL A 475 4.01 18.82 1.38
CA VAL A 475 3.09 18.61 2.50
C VAL A 475 3.60 17.44 3.33
N SER A 476 3.75 17.62 4.64
CA SER A 476 4.26 16.60 5.55
C SER A 476 3.24 16.31 6.65
N ASN A 477 3.15 15.05 7.08
CA ASN A 477 2.23 14.62 8.13
C ASN A 477 0.81 15.18 7.94
N VAL A 478 0.22 14.88 6.78
CA VAL A 478 -1.17 15.17 6.46
C VAL A 478 -1.78 13.92 5.86
N GLU A 479 -2.73 13.32 6.55
CA GLU A 479 -3.35 12.06 6.14
C GLU A 479 -4.41 12.25 5.05
N THR A 480 -5.09 13.40 5.03
CA THR A 480 -6.11 13.72 4.03
C THR A 480 -5.75 14.98 3.24
N ILE A 481 -5.59 14.88 1.93
CA ILE A 481 -5.40 16.04 1.05
C ILE A 481 -6.54 16.07 0.04
N THR A 482 -7.27 17.19 0.00
CA THR A 482 -8.31 17.44 -1.00
C THR A 482 -7.88 18.60 -1.89
N GLY A 483 -7.71 18.33 -3.18
CA GLY A 483 -7.40 19.31 -4.21
C GLY A 483 -8.63 19.99 -4.78
N ASN A 484 -8.45 20.59 -5.96
CA ASN A 484 -9.46 21.41 -6.60
C ASN A 484 -9.55 21.11 -8.12
N ALA A 485 -10.06 22.04 -8.94
CA ALA A 485 -10.19 21.80 -10.40
C ALA A 485 -9.00 22.33 -11.22
N ASP A 486 -8.07 23.03 -10.57
CA ASP A 486 -6.83 23.53 -11.14
C ASP A 486 -5.68 22.55 -10.91
N VAL A 487 -4.58 22.73 -11.65
CA VAL A 487 -3.43 21.81 -11.64
C VAL A 487 -2.67 21.86 -10.31
N ASP A 488 -2.70 20.74 -9.59
CA ASP A 488 -2.00 20.57 -8.32
C ASP A 488 -0.75 19.68 -8.49
N THR A 489 0.38 20.11 -7.92
CA THR A 489 1.66 19.36 -7.86
C THR A 489 2.10 19.22 -6.41
N ILE A 490 1.80 18.09 -5.80
CA ILE A 490 2.01 17.83 -4.37
C ILE A 490 3.13 16.82 -4.18
N THR A 491 4.10 17.16 -3.34
CA THR A 491 5.13 16.23 -2.87
C THR A 491 4.92 15.90 -1.41
N LEU A 492 4.85 14.62 -1.05
CA LEU A 492 4.77 14.21 0.35
C LEU A 492 6.15 14.29 1.01
N GLY A 493 6.28 15.10 2.05
CA GLY A 493 7.54 15.31 2.77
C GLY A 493 7.78 14.36 3.95
N ALA A 494 6.79 13.54 4.31
CA ALA A 494 6.87 12.54 5.37
C ALA A 494 6.19 11.24 4.94
N ALA A 495 6.49 10.14 5.65
CA ALA A 495 5.83 8.86 5.44
C ALA A 495 4.33 8.98 5.73
N ILE A 496 3.49 8.47 4.83
CA ILE A 496 2.03 8.45 4.99
C ILE A 496 1.55 7.01 5.25
N ALA A 497 0.70 6.82 6.26
CA ALA A 497 0.12 5.53 6.59
C ALA A 497 -1.41 5.61 6.53
N ALA A 498 -2.02 4.88 5.60
CA ALA A 498 -3.46 4.94 5.30
C ALA A 498 -3.96 6.34 4.90
N GLY A 499 -3.16 7.07 4.11
CA GLY A 499 -3.54 8.37 3.58
C GLY A 499 -4.72 8.31 2.59
N VAL A 500 -5.44 9.42 2.45
CA VAL A 500 -6.49 9.62 1.44
C VAL A 500 -6.21 10.91 0.70
N ILE A 501 -5.72 10.79 -0.53
CA ILE A 501 -5.40 11.94 -1.38
C ILE A 501 -6.34 11.95 -2.56
N ASN A 502 -7.08 13.04 -2.70
CA ASN A 502 -7.95 13.29 -3.84
C ASN A 502 -7.64 14.68 -4.40
N LEU A 503 -6.88 14.75 -5.50
CA LEU A 503 -6.52 16.04 -6.10
C LEU A 503 -7.63 16.63 -6.99
N ALA A 504 -8.75 15.90 -7.09
CA ALA A 504 -10.03 16.29 -7.69
C ALA A 504 -10.04 16.44 -9.21
N GLY A 505 -9.65 17.55 -9.82
CA GLY A 505 -9.65 17.69 -11.27
C GLY A 505 -8.50 18.57 -11.71
N GLY A 506 -7.88 18.24 -12.83
CA GLY A 506 -6.68 18.94 -13.24
C GLY A 506 -5.81 18.04 -14.08
N THR A 507 -4.53 18.40 -14.19
CA THR A 507 -3.49 17.49 -14.67
C THR A 507 -2.51 17.30 -13.54
N ASP A 508 -3.00 16.65 -12.48
CA ASP A 508 -2.40 16.69 -11.17
C ASP A 508 -1.22 15.73 -11.06
N VAL A 509 -0.26 16.12 -10.23
CA VAL A 509 0.98 15.37 -9.98
C VAL A 509 1.09 15.12 -8.48
N LEU A 510 1.12 13.84 -8.09
CA LEU A 510 1.45 13.41 -6.75
C LEU A 510 2.81 12.71 -6.76
N ASN A 511 3.77 13.26 -6.02
CA ASN A 511 5.08 12.65 -5.81
C ASN A 511 5.15 12.11 -4.38
N LEU A 512 5.37 10.81 -4.24
CA LEU A 512 5.57 10.19 -2.93
C LEU A 512 7.00 10.48 -2.44
N GLY A 513 7.12 10.91 -1.19
CA GLY A 513 8.42 11.15 -0.57
C GLY A 513 9.21 9.86 -0.40
N ASN A 514 10.52 9.96 -0.18
CA ASN A 514 11.43 8.81 -0.04
C ASN A 514 11.23 8.03 1.28
N PHE A 515 10.08 7.38 1.40
CA PHE A 515 9.59 6.63 2.55
C PHE A 515 8.76 5.45 2.06
N ALA A 516 8.42 4.52 2.96
CA ALA A 516 7.36 3.56 2.66
C ALA A 516 6.01 4.24 2.83
N ASN A 517 5.26 4.42 1.74
CA ASN A 517 3.98 5.13 1.76
C ASN A 517 2.81 4.15 1.61
N SER A 518 1.72 4.39 2.33
CA SER A 518 0.46 3.66 2.17
C SER A 518 -0.71 4.63 2.07
N LEU A 519 -1.40 4.64 0.93
CA LEU A 519 -2.46 5.61 0.66
C LEU A 519 -3.48 5.16 -0.40
N THR A 520 -4.67 5.76 -0.33
CA THR A 520 -5.65 5.80 -1.41
C THR A 520 -5.46 7.07 -2.23
N VAL A 521 -5.30 6.95 -3.54
CA VAL A 521 -5.14 8.08 -4.48
C VAL A 521 -6.36 8.12 -5.40
N SER A 522 -6.98 9.30 -5.52
CA SER A 522 -8.12 9.55 -6.40
C SER A 522 -7.86 10.78 -7.25
N ASN A 523 -8.32 10.75 -8.50
CA ASN A 523 -8.20 11.85 -9.46
C ASN A 523 -6.80 12.47 -9.47
N THR A 524 -5.82 11.71 -9.93
CA THR A 524 -4.43 12.15 -10.06
C THR A 524 -3.89 11.61 -11.38
N GLU A 525 -3.47 12.50 -12.27
CA GLU A 525 -3.04 12.14 -13.62
C GLU A 525 -1.60 11.65 -13.66
N THR A 526 -0.76 12.05 -12.72
CA THR A 526 0.63 11.57 -12.58
C THR A 526 0.92 11.18 -11.14
N LEU A 527 1.25 9.91 -10.91
CA LEU A 527 1.72 9.42 -9.61
C LEU A 527 3.14 8.89 -9.77
N THR A 528 4.06 9.49 -9.03
CA THR A 528 5.45 9.02 -8.97
C THR A 528 5.82 8.55 -7.56
N GLY A 529 6.40 7.36 -7.47
CA GLY A 529 6.90 6.77 -6.23
C GLY A 529 8.37 7.10 -5.97
N ASN A 530 8.99 6.29 -5.13
CA ASN A 530 10.37 6.50 -4.67
C ASN A 530 11.19 5.20 -4.71
N ALA A 531 12.24 5.06 -3.88
CA ALA A 531 13.08 3.85 -3.85
C ALA A 531 12.68 2.84 -2.75
N ASN A 532 11.65 3.15 -1.96
CA ASN A 532 11.11 2.31 -0.91
C ASN A 532 9.75 1.75 -1.32
N ALA A 533 9.33 0.67 -0.66
CA ALA A 533 8.06 0.01 -0.94
C ALA A 533 6.84 0.92 -0.66
N ASP A 534 6.09 1.23 -1.71
CA ASP A 534 4.85 1.98 -1.70
C ASP A 534 3.65 1.05 -1.87
N THR A 535 2.57 1.28 -1.11
CA THR A 535 1.29 0.56 -1.20
C THR A 535 0.18 1.55 -1.58
N VAL A 536 -0.23 1.52 -2.83
CA VAL A 536 -1.20 2.45 -3.40
C VAL A 536 -2.50 1.74 -3.71
N THR A 537 -3.61 2.32 -3.28
CA THR A 537 -4.95 1.94 -3.76
C THR A 537 -5.50 3.06 -4.63
N LEU A 538 -5.96 2.77 -5.84
CA LEU A 538 -6.65 3.75 -6.65
C LEU A 538 -8.12 3.82 -6.23
N GLY A 539 -8.58 5.00 -5.82
CA GLY A 539 -9.99 5.28 -5.54
C GLY A 539 -10.80 5.61 -6.79
N THR A 540 -10.12 5.94 -7.90
CA THR A 540 -10.71 6.25 -9.21
C THR A 540 -10.09 5.38 -10.29
N THR A 541 -10.78 5.23 -11.43
CA THR A 541 -10.31 4.46 -12.58
C THR A 541 -8.88 4.85 -12.99
N LEU A 542 -8.03 3.85 -13.24
CA LEU A 542 -6.78 4.02 -13.97
C LEU A 542 -7.12 4.26 -15.46
N THR A 543 -7.13 5.52 -15.92
CA THR A 543 -7.27 5.87 -17.35
C THR A 543 -6.52 7.15 -17.65
N GLY A 544 -5.60 7.10 -18.61
CA GLY A 544 -4.77 8.25 -18.98
C GLY A 544 -3.74 8.68 -17.91
N MET A 545 -3.66 7.94 -16.81
CA MET A 545 -2.74 8.19 -15.70
C MET A 545 -1.32 7.70 -16.05
N THR A 546 -0.31 8.51 -15.75
CA THR A 546 1.09 8.09 -15.72
C THR A 546 1.42 7.61 -14.31
N LEU A 547 1.51 6.30 -14.11
CA LEU A 547 1.81 5.69 -12.81
C LEU A 547 3.19 5.01 -12.87
N ASP A 548 4.12 5.50 -12.06
CA ASP A 548 5.46 4.95 -11.91
C ASP A 548 5.86 4.97 -10.43
N LEU A 549 5.86 3.81 -9.75
CA LEU A 549 6.25 3.75 -8.34
C LEU A 549 7.78 3.67 -8.11
N ALA A 550 8.54 3.77 -9.20
CA ALA A 550 10.00 3.85 -9.27
C ALA A 550 10.76 2.60 -8.80
N GLY A 551 11.07 2.44 -7.53
CA GLY A 551 11.82 1.29 -7.04
C GLY A 551 11.36 0.90 -5.65
N GLY A 552 11.33 -0.38 -5.37
CA GLY A 552 10.71 -0.84 -4.14
C GLY A 552 10.20 -2.24 -4.33
N ALA A 553 9.40 -2.70 -3.37
CA ALA A 553 8.53 -3.85 -3.56
C ALA A 553 7.11 -3.28 -3.51
N ASP A 554 6.70 -2.70 -4.64
CA ASP A 554 5.55 -1.82 -4.71
C ASP A 554 4.26 -2.63 -4.94
N ALA A 555 3.17 -2.17 -4.32
CA ALA A 555 1.87 -2.80 -4.40
C ALA A 555 0.81 -1.80 -4.87
N LEU A 556 0.12 -2.14 -5.95
CA LEU A 556 -1.00 -1.39 -6.50
C LEU A 556 -2.28 -2.19 -6.41
N THR A 557 -3.30 -1.62 -5.79
CA THR A 557 -4.68 -2.10 -5.88
C THR A 557 -5.46 -1.16 -6.81
N LEU A 558 -6.01 -1.70 -7.89
CA LEU A 558 -6.82 -0.95 -8.84
C LEU A 558 -8.20 -0.63 -8.24
N ALA A 559 -8.85 0.41 -8.77
CA ALA A 559 -10.21 0.74 -8.39
C ALA A 559 -11.19 -0.36 -8.84
N ASN A 560 -12.26 -0.61 -8.08
CA ASN A 560 -13.27 -1.64 -8.43
C ASN A 560 -14.25 -1.17 -9.53
N VAL A 561 -13.69 -0.88 -10.70
CA VAL A 561 -14.28 -0.36 -11.94
C VAL A 561 -13.39 -0.86 -13.08
N ALA A 562 -13.78 -0.72 -14.34
CA ALA A 562 -12.90 -1.10 -15.44
C ALA A 562 -11.67 -0.17 -15.48
N ASN A 563 -10.47 -0.75 -15.45
CA ASN A 563 -9.21 -0.01 -15.50
C ASN A 563 -8.51 -0.23 -16.85
N THR A 564 -7.90 0.82 -17.40
CA THR A 564 -7.10 0.74 -18.63
C THR A 564 -5.93 1.71 -18.56
N GLY A 565 -4.71 1.19 -18.45
CA GLY A 565 -3.54 2.06 -18.35
C GLY A 565 -2.20 1.34 -18.29
N THR A 566 -1.15 2.14 -18.20
CA THR A 566 0.22 1.66 -18.04
C THR A 566 0.67 1.88 -16.61
N VAL A 567 1.25 0.84 -16.00
CA VAL A 567 1.88 0.92 -14.68
C VAL A 567 3.35 0.54 -14.80
N SER A 568 4.22 1.36 -14.22
CA SER A 568 5.67 1.17 -14.26
C SER A 568 6.19 0.91 -12.87
N ASN A 569 7.15 -0.01 -12.76
CA ASN A 569 7.84 -0.36 -11.53
C ASN A 569 6.86 -0.70 -10.39
N VAL A 570 5.99 -1.67 -10.64
CA VAL A 570 5.03 -2.19 -9.66
C VAL A 570 5.10 -3.71 -9.66
N GLU A 571 5.59 -4.30 -8.57
CA GLU A 571 5.79 -5.75 -8.48
C GLU A 571 4.51 -6.50 -8.14
N THR A 572 3.59 -5.90 -7.39
CA THR A 572 2.31 -6.51 -7.00
C THR A 572 1.14 -5.70 -7.53
N VAL A 573 0.28 -6.29 -8.35
CA VAL A 573 -0.95 -5.65 -8.82
C VAL A 573 -2.16 -6.50 -8.47
N THR A 574 -3.16 -5.88 -7.84
CA THR A 574 -4.45 -6.50 -7.53
C THR A 574 -5.58 -5.72 -8.22
N GLY A 575 -6.36 -6.40 -9.05
CA GLY A 575 -7.51 -5.85 -9.78
C GLY A 575 -8.83 -5.94 -9.04
N GLY A 576 -9.91 -5.56 -9.75
CA GLY A 576 -11.27 -5.50 -9.24
C GLY A 576 -12.18 -6.64 -9.72
N THR A 577 -13.49 -6.38 -9.75
CA THR A 577 -14.50 -7.30 -10.32
C THR A 577 -14.94 -6.93 -11.74
N ALA A 578 -14.33 -5.90 -12.31
CA ALA A 578 -14.59 -5.40 -13.64
C ALA A 578 -13.39 -5.71 -14.55
N ALA A 579 -13.62 -5.69 -15.85
CA ALA A 579 -12.58 -5.97 -16.83
C ALA A 579 -11.46 -4.91 -16.78
N ASP A 580 -10.24 -5.38 -16.52
CA ASP A 580 -9.02 -4.60 -16.41
C ASP A 580 -8.09 -4.87 -17.62
N ALA A 581 -7.56 -3.80 -18.22
CA ALA A 581 -6.61 -3.86 -19.34
C ALA A 581 -5.30 -3.15 -18.96
N LEU A 582 -4.34 -3.92 -18.48
CA LEU A 582 -3.10 -3.41 -17.91
C LEU A 582 -1.93 -3.58 -18.87
N THR A 583 -1.11 -2.54 -19.02
CA THR A 583 0.21 -2.64 -19.66
C THR A 583 1.30 -2.37 -18.63
N LEU A 584 2.31 -3.22 -18.55
CA LEU A 584 3.51 -2.94 -17.75
C LEU A 584 4.44 -2.03 -18.55
N GLY A 585 4.83 -0.90 -17.97
CA GLY A 585 5.76 0.05 -18.58
C GLY A 585 7.23 -0.34 -18.42
N THR A 586 7.55 -1.13 -17.40
CA THR A 586 8.90 -1.64 -17.12
C THR A 586 8.89 -3.15 -16.91
N ALA A 587 10.01 -3.79 -17.25
CA ALA A 587 10.15 -5.24 -17.11
C ALA A 587 10.14 -5.63 -15.63
N ILE A 588 9.34 -6.64 -15.28
CA ILE A 588 9.16 -7.07 -13.90
C ILE A 588 9.91 -8.36 -13.59
N SER A 589 10.41 -8.50 -12.36
CA SER A 589 11.07 -9.71 -11.88
C SER A 589 10.36 -10.22 -10.63
N ALA A 590 9.92 -11.47 -10.66
CA ALA A 590 9.14 -12.10 -9.59
C ALA A 590 7.85 -11.32 -9.24
N GLY A 591 7.21 -10.72 -10.24
CA GLY A 591 5.95 -9.98 -10.04
C GLY A 591 4.78 -10.90 -9.69
N VAL A 592 3.78 -10.36 -9.00
CA VAL A 592 2.54 -11.03 -8.65
C VAL A 592 1.38 -10.19 -9.15
N ILE A 593 0.73 -10.64 -10.22
CA ILE A 593 -0.37 -9.91 -10.86
C ILE A 593 -1.63 -10.76 -10.73
N ASN A 594 -2.64 -10.21 -10.08
CA ASN A 594 -3.95 -10.83 -9.97
C ASN A 594 -5.03 -9.81 -10.32
N LEU A 595 -5.60 -9.88 -11.52
CA LEU A 595 -6.64 -8.94 -11.94
C LEU A 595 -8.06 -9.32 -11.45
N ALA A 596 -8.12 -10.36 -10.60
CA ALA A 596 -9.29 -10.78 -9.85
C ALA A 596 -10.46 -11.32 -10.69
N ALA A 597 -11.54 -10.59 -10.92
CA ALA A 597 -12.64 -11.10 -11.74
C ALA A 597 -12.95 -10.09 -12.84
N GLY A 598 -13.20 -10.57 -14.04
CA GLY A 598 -13.34 -9.69 -15.19
C GLY A 598 -13.08 -10.47 -16.46
N THR A 599 -12.98 -9.74 -17.56
CA THR A 599 -12.35 -10.25 -18.79
C THR A 599 -11.09 -9.44 -18.95
N ASP A 600 -10.03 -9.91 -18.31
CA ASP A 600 -8.84 -9.12 -18.01
C ASP A 600 -7.75 -9.38 -19.04
N SER A 601 -6.96 -8.34 -19.32
CA SER A 601 -5.81 -8.42 -20.21
C SER A 601 -4.57 -7.80 -19.59
N LEU A 602 -3.44 -8.46 -19.77
CA LEU A 602 -2.12 -8.04 -19.32
C LEU A 602 -1.17 -8.00 -20.51
N THR A 603 -0.60 -6.84 -20.78
CA THR A 603 0.54 -6.68 -21.70
C THR A 603 1.81 -6.48 -20.90
N LEU A 604 2.80 -7.35 -21.08
CA LEU A 604 4.10 -7.26 -20.44
C LEU A 604 4.96 -6.16 -21.09
N ALA A 605 5.95 -5.66 -20.36
CA ALA A 605 6.88 -4.68 -20.90
C ALA A 605 7.87 -5.33 -21.86
N ASN A 606 8.57 -4.52 -22.67
CA ASN A 606 9.78 -4.99 -23.33
C ASN A 606 10.88 -5.25 -22.30
N GLY A 607 11.63 -6.34 -22.47
CA GLY A 607 12.64 -6.83 -21.55
C GLY A 607 12.33 -8.25 -21.08
N THR A 608 13.13 -8.76 -20.16
CA THR A 608 12.87 -10.07 -19.51
C THR A 608 11.84 -9.88 -18.41
N ASN A 609 10.65 -10.45 -18.55
CA ASN A 609 9.63 -10.44 -17.51
C ASN A 609 9.57 -11.79 -16.79
N SER A 610 9.35 -11.77 -15.47
CA SER A 610 9.00 -12.97 -14.70
C SER A 610 7.89 -12.64 -13.72
N ALA A 611 6.76 -13.34 -13.83
CA ALA A 611 5.59 -13.08 -13.01
C ALA A 611 4.73 -14.33 -12.74
N THR A 612 4.07 -14.34 -11.59
CA THR A 612 2.88 -15.16 -11.36
C THR A 612 1.65 -14.35 -11.72
N VAL A 613 0.88 -14.81 -12.70
CA VAL A 613 -0.31 -14.14 -13.22
C VAL A 613 -1.55 -14.97 -12.88
N SER A 614 -2.54 -14.36 -12.24
CA SER A 614 -3.77 -15.01 -11.82
C SER A 614 -4.98 -14.25 -12.33
N ASN A 615 -6.01 -14.98 -12.76
CA ASN A 615 -7.27 -14.42 -13.26
C ASN A 615 -7.03 -13.34 -14.33
N VAL A 616 -6.35 -13.74 -15.42
CA VAL A 616 -6.14 -12.91 -16.61
C VAL A 616 -6.41 -13.78 -17.83
N GLU A 617 -7.38 -13.41 -18.64
CA GLU A 617 -7.80 -14.19 -19.81
C GLU A 617 -6.89 -13.97 -21.03
N THR A 618 -6.27 -12.79 -21.14
CA THR A 618 -5.36 -12.45 -22.25
C THR A 618 -4.02 -11.97 -21.72
N ILE A 619 -2.95 -12.70 -22.02
CA ILE A 619 -1.58 -12.31 -21.68
C ILE A 619 -0.81 -12.09 -22.98
N THR A 620 -0.24 -10.90 -23.15
CA THR A 620 0.57 -10.52 -24.31
C THR A 620 1.96 -10.11 -23.85
N GLY A 621 3.00 -10.75 -24.35
CA GLY A 621 4.40 -10.48 -24.07
C GLY A 621 4.99 -9.41 -24.97
N GLY A 622 6.24 -9.06 -24.67
CA GLY A 622 6.98 -8.03 -25.39
C GLY A 622 8.09 -8.62 -26.25
N THR A 623 9.22 -7.91 -26.27
CA THR A 623 10.52 -8.44 -26.69
C THR A 623 11.32 -8.87 -25.46
N GLY A 624 12.12 -9.92 -25.53
CA GLY A 624 12.88 -10.43 -24.39
C GLY A 624 12.35 -11.77 -23.92
N ALA A 625 13.10 -12.45 -23.03
CA ALA A 625 12.69 -13.77 -22.53
C ALA A 625 11.71 -13.62 -21.36
N ASP A 626 10.47 -14.01 -21.55
CA ASP A 626 9.39 -13.93 -20.57
C ASP A 626 9.16 -15.28 -19.88
N THR A 627 8.97 -15.28 -18.56
CA THR A 627 8.63 -16.47 -17.76
C THR A 627 7.37 -16.23 -16.95
N ILE A 628 6.24 -16.75 -17.41
CA ILE A 628 4.94 -16.54 -16.80
C ILE A 628 4.44 -17.82 -16.15
N THR A 629 4.08 -17.73 -14.86
CA THR A 629 3.42 -18.81 -14.13
C THR A 629 1.95 -18.49 -13.94
N LEU A 630 1.04 -19.38 -14.32
CA LEU A 630 -0.39 -19.21 -14.05
C LEU A 630 -0.70 -19.58 -12.59
N GLY A 631 -1.06 -18.57 -11.78
CA GLY A 631 -1.39 -18.73 -10.37
C GLY A 631 -2.86 -19.09 -10.11
N ALA A 632 -3.71 -19.03 -11.13
CA ALA A 632 -5.11 -19.46 -11.10
C ALA A 632 -5.46 -20.22 -12.39
N ILE A 633 -6.61 -20.90 -12.38
CA ILE A 633 -7.13 -21.61 -13.55
C ILE A 633 -7.33 -20.67 -14.75
N MET A 634 -6.80 -21.03 -15.91
CA MET A 634 -7.10 -20.35 -17.18
C MET A 634 -8.16 -21.14 -17.95
N THR A 635 -9.31 -20.52 -18.24
CA THR A 635 -10.42 -21.17 -18.98
C THR A 635 -10.56 -20.53 -20.35
N ALA A 636 -10.09 -21.20 -21.40
CA ALA A 636 -10.10 -20.71 -22.78
C ALA A 636 -9.38 -19.36 -22.96
N GLY A 637 -8.27 -19.15 -22.23
CA GLY A 637 -7.46 -17.94 -22.32
C GLY A 637 -6.52 -17.94 -23.53
N THR A 638 -5.94 -16.78 -23.81
CA THR A 638 -4.90 -16.62 -24.84
C THR A 638 -3.62 -16.10 -24.19
N VAL A 639 -2.50 -16.78 -24.46
CA VAL A 639 -1.16 -16.36 -24.04
C VAL A 639 -0.31 -16.23 -25.29
N ASP A 640 0.16 -15.03 -25.58
CA ASP A 640 1.14 -14.77 -26.63
C ASP A 640 2.34 -14.13 -25.96
N LEU A 641 3.49 -14.81 -25.81
CA LEU A 641 4.64 -14.23 -25.10
C LEU A 641 5.58 -13.41 -26.00
N GLY A 642 5.21 -13.18 -27.26
CA GLY A 642 5.90 -12.22 -28.12
C GLY A 642 7.20 -12.75 -28.72
N ALA A 643 8.30 -12.03 -28.58
CA ALA A 643 9.58 -12.44 -29.16
C ALA A 643 10.63 -12.65 -28.08
N GLY A 644 11.12 -13.88 -27.93
CA GLY A 644 12.02 -14.19 -26.84
C GLY A 644 12.44 -15.65 -26.84
N THR A 645 12.94 -16.08 -25.69
CA THR A 645 13.00 -17.51 -25.34
C THR A 645 12.06 -17.67 -24.16
N ASP A 646 10.80 -17.89 -24.46
CA ASP A 646 9.69 -17.68 -23.54
C ASP A 646 9.25 -18.98 -22.90
N ALA A 647 8.80 -18.87 -21.64
CA ALA A 647 8.37 -19.98 -20.81
C ALA A 647 7.00 -19.70 -20.18
N LEU A 648 6.04 -20.58 -20.46
CA LEU A 648 4.75 -20.63 -19.78
C LEU A 648 4.71 -21.83 -18.83
N ILE A 649 4.46 -21.56 -17.56
CA ILE A 649 4.29 -22.56 -16.51
C ILE A 649 2.83 -22.56 -16.10
N LEU A 650 2.13 -23.68 -16.30
CA LEU A 650 0.75 -23.84 -15.89
C LEU A 650 0.72 -24.24 -14.41
N GLY A 651 -0.14 -23.60 -13.61
CA GLY A 651 -0.40 -24.02 -12.24
C GLY A 651 -1.11 -25.38 -12.20
N ASN A 652 -1.22 -25.98 -11.00
CA ASN A 652 -1.91 -27.26 -10.80
C ASN A 652 -3.44 -27.11 -10.86
N PHE A 653 -3.94 -26.70 -12.03
CA PHE A 653 -5.35 -26.45 -12.34
C PHE A 653 -5.70 -27.12 -13.68
N VAL A 654 -6.98 -27.22 -14.00
CA VAL A 654 -7.41 -27.70 -15.32
C VAL A 654 -7.32 -26.54 -16.31
N ASN A 655 -6.13 -26.30 -16.89
CA ASN A 655 -5.93 -25.13 -17.73
C ASN A 655 -6.35 -25.40 -19.17
N SER A 656 -6.99 -24.42 -19.81
CA SER A 656 -7.28 -24.43 -21.24
C SER A 656 -6.83 -23.11 -21.85
N ALA A 657 -5.85 -23.16 -22.75
CA ALA A 657 -5.23 -21.97 -23.32
C ALA A 657 -4.85 -22.14 -24.79
N THR A 658 -4.96 -21.05 -25.55
CA THR A 658 -4.29 -20.91 -26.85
C THR A 658 -2.98 -20.17 -26.63
N VAL A 659 -1.86 -20.82 -26.99
CA VAL A 659 -0.51 -20.34 -26.71
C VAL A 659 0.19 -19.97 -28.02
N SER A 660 0.77 -18.78 -28.07
CA SER A 660 1.53 -18.24 -29.20
C SER A 660 2.91 -17.82 -28.72
N ASN A 661 3.89 -17.93 -29.62
CA ASN A 661 5.28 -17.54 -29.43
C ASN A 661 5.81 -17.92 -28.03
N THR A 662 5.84 -19.22 -27.74
CA THR A 662 6.32 -19.75 -26.46
C THR A 662 7.13 -21.01 -26.71
N GLU A 663 8.43 -20.98 -26.43
CA GLU A 663 9.36 -22.09 -26.69
C GLU A 663 9.24 -23.19 -25.64
N THR A 664 8.89 -22.84 -24.40
CA THR A 664 8.76 -23.80 -23.28
C THR A 664 7.37 -23.72 -22.65
N VAL A 665 6.62 -24.82 -22.66
CA VAL A 665 5.39 -24.94 -21.88
C VAL A 665 5.56 -26.07 -20.88
N THR A 666 5.38 -25.77 -19.60
CA THR A 666 5.44 -26.76 -18.50
C THR A 666 4.09 -26.80 -17.79
N GLY A 667 3.43 -27.95 -17.79
CA GLY A 667 2.15 -28.18 -17.14
C GLY A 667 2.26 -28.66 -15.69
N GLY A 668 1.10 -28.80 -15.07
CA GLY A 668 0.94 -29.14 -13.66
C GLY A 668 0.61 -30.61 -13.41
N THR A 669 -0.15 -30.87 -12.34
CA THR A 669 -0.66 -32.23 -12.02
C THR A 669 -2.12 -32.47 -12.44
N ALA A 670 -2.73 -31.51 -13.13
CA ALA A 670 -4.13 -31.55 -13.52
C ALA A 670 -4.23 -31.49 -15.05
N ASN A 671 -5.37 -31.91 -15.58
CA ASN A 671 -5.56 -32.05 -17.02
C ASN A 671 -5.49 -30.69 -17.74
N ASP A 672 -4.47 -30.53 -18.57
CA ASP A 672 -4.24 -29.32 -19.35
C ASP A 672 -4.65 -29.53 -20.82
N THR A 673 -5.28 -28.52 -21.43
CA THR A 673 -5.67 -28.51 -22.86
C THR A 673 -5.06 -27.30 -23.55
N ILE A 674 -3.99 -27.51 -24.31
CA ILE A 674 -3.20 -26.45 -24.95
C ILE A 674 -3.33 -26.53 -26.46
N THR A 675 -3.61 -25.38 -27.09
CA THR A 675 -3.54 -25.22 -28.55
C THR A 675 -2.41 -24.25 -28.89
N LEU A 676 -1.46 -24.65 -29.73
CA LEU A 676 -0.44 -23.75 -30.24
C LEU A 676 -1.00 -22.97 -31.44
N ALA A 677 -0.92 -21.63 -31.41
CA ALA A 677 -1.40 -20.77 -32.48
C ALA A 677 -0.27 -20.20 -33.35
N THR A 678 0.99 -20.51 -33.04
CA THR A 678 2.18 -20.15 -33.83
C THR A 678 3.07 -21.37 -34.03
N GLN A 679 3.95 -21.31 -35.03
CA GLN A 679 4.95 -22.33 -35.26
C GLN A 679 5.89 -22.47 -34.06
N ILE A 680 6.06 -23.69 -33.56
CA ILE A 680 7.10 -24.03 -32.58
C ILE A 680 8.32 -24.62 -33.30
N THR A 681 9.53 -24.15 -32.99
CA THR A 681 10.78 -24.64 -33.61
C THR A 681 11.80 -25.02 -32.54
N GLY A 682 12.02 -26.32 -32.34
CA GLY A 682 12.95 -26.85 -31.34
C GLY A 682 12.50 -26.62 -29.89
N GLY A 683 11.23 -26.26 -29.68
CA GLY A 683 10.68 -26.01 -28.35
C GLY A 683 10.42 -27.28 -27.54
N THR A 684 10.12 -27.11 -26.26
CA THR A 684 9.83 -28.20 -25.33
C THR A 684 8.45 -27.99 -24.69
N ILE A 685 7.57 -28.96 -24.89
CA ILE A 685 6.24 -28.99 -24.28
C ILE A 685 6.20 -30.19 -23.34
N ASN A 686 6.00 -29.94 -22.05
CA ASN A 686 5.83 -30.97 -21.04
C ASN A 686 4.60 -30.64 -20.21
N LEU A 687 3.46 -31.29 -20.44
CA LEU A 687 2.22 -30.93 -19.73
C LEU A 687 2.08 -31.56 -18.34
N GLY A 688 3.12 -32.24 -17.85
CA GLY A 688 3.22 -32.63 -16.45
C GLY A 688 2.61 -34.00 -16.17
N THR A 689 1.65 -34.08 -15.25
CA THR A 689 0.86 -35.31 -15.05
C THR A 689 -0.60 -34.96 -15.18
N GLY A 690 -1.40 -35.80 -15.80
CA GLY A 690 -2.80 -35.48 -16.03
C GLY A 690 -3.34 -36.36 -17.14
N VAL A 691 -4.48 -35.97 -17.68
CA VAL A 691 -4.90 -36.41 -19.01
C VAL A 691 -4.86 -35.16 -19.88
N ASP A 692 -3.70 -34.94 -20.48
CA ASP A 692 -3.32 -33.71 -21.13
C ASP A 692 -3.51 -33.80 -22.65
N ALA A 693 -3.92 -32.68 -23.25
CA ALA A 693 -4.18 -32.57 -24.67
C ALA A 693 -3.39 -31.41 -25.28
N LEU A 694 -2.62 -31.70 -26.33
CA LEU A 694 -1.90 -30.72 -27.13
C LEU A 694 -2.43 -30.73 -28.57
N THR A 695 -2.84 -29.56 -29.07
CA THR A 695 -3.15 -29.35 -30.48
C THR A 695 -2.11 -28.43 -31.10
N LEU A 696 -1.47 -28.86 -32.18
CA LEU A 696 -0.50 -28.06 -32.92
C LEU A 696 -1.23 -27.13 -33.90
N GLY A 697 -0.72 -25.92 -34.07
CA GLY A 697 -1.25 -24.97 -35.05
C GLY A 697 -0.86 -25.35 -36.47
N ASN A 698 -1.59 -24.84 -37.47
CA ASN A 698 -1.35 -25.07 -38.90
C ASN A 698 -0.01 -24.45 -39.38
N PHE A 699 1.09 -25.10 -39.03
CA PHE A 699 2.46 -24.74 -39.32
C PHE A 699 3.32 -26.00 -39.34
N ALA A 700 4.52 -25.92 -39.92
CA ALA A 700 5.50 -27.00 -39.79
C ALA A 700 6.14 -26.97 -38.39
N ASN A 701 5.59 -27.71 -37.42
CA ASN A 701 6.03 -27.63 -36.03
C ASN A 701 7.19 -28.59 -35.76
N SER A 702 8.15 -28.17 -34.94
CA SER A 702 9.19 -29.06 -34.41
C SER A 702 9.33 -28.87 -32.90
N ALA A 703 9.09 -29.93 -32.14
CA ALA A 703 9.11 -29.88 -30.68
C ALA A 703 9.46 -31.23 -30.03
N THR A 704 9.98 -31.16 -28.81
CA THR A 704 9.97 -32.30 -27.89
C THR A 704 8.71 -32.23 -27.04
N VAL A 705 7.85 -33.25 -27.11
CA VAL A 705 6.58 -33.35 -26.39
C VAL A 705 6.68 -34.43 -25.33
N SER A 706 6.36 -34.10 -24.08
CA SER A 706 6.44 -35.01 -22.93
C SER A 706 5.13 -34.95 -22.14
N ASN A 707 4.70 -36.10 -21.62
CA ASN A 707 3.49 -36.22 -20.79
C ASN A 707 2.27 -35.55 -21.45
N VAL A 708 1.90 -36.05 -22.63
CA VAL A 708 0.72 -35.63 -23.37
C VAL A 708 0.00 -36.89 -23.83
N GLU A 709 -1.21 -37.12 -23.31
CA GLU A 709 -2.03 -38.29 -23.63
C GLU A 709 -2.74 -38.15 -24.98
N THR A 710 -3.06 -36.93 -25.41
CA THR A 710 -3.68 -36.64 -26.71
C THR A 710 -2.89 -35.59 -27.47
N LEU A 711 -2.20 -35.98 -28.55
CA LEU A 711 -1.52 -35.06 -29.46
C LEU A 711 -2.25 -35.01 -30.81
N THR A 712 -2.72 -33.83 -31.19
CA THR A 712 -3.34 -33.56 -32.49
C THR A 712 -2.47 -32.61 -33.29
N GLY A 713 -1.99 -33.03 -34.45
CA GLY A 713 -1.24 -32.21 -35.41
C GLY A 713 -2.15 -31.46 -36.37
N ASN A 714 -1.61 -31.12 -37.53
CA ASN A 714 -2.24 -30.19 -38.45
C ASN A 714 -2.17 -30.64 -39.93
N ALA A 715 -2.10 -29.71 -40.89
CA ALA A 715 -2.03 -30.06 -42.33
C ALA A 715 -0.62 -29.87 -42.93
N ASP A 716 0.28 -29.24 -42.18
CA ASP A 716 1.68 -29.01 -42.49
C ASP A 716 2.57 -30.04 -41.79
N ASN A 717 3.83 -30.12 -42.23
CA ASN A 717 4.77 -31.14 -41.77
C ASN A 717 5.23 -30.93 -40.33
N ASP A 718 4.83 -31.82 -39.43
CA ASP A 718 5.24 -31.81 -38.04
C ASP A 718 6.42 -32.77 -37.78
N THR A 719 7.41 -32.35 -36.99
CA THR A 719 8.55 -33.17 -36.54
C THR A 719 8.58 -33.22 -35.02
N ILE A 720 8.01 -34.27 -34.45
CA ILE A 720 7.80 -34.42 -33.01
C ILE A 720 8.72 -35.51 -32.44
N THR A 721 9.43 -35.16 -31.38
CA THR A 721 10.15 -36.12 -30.54
C THR A 721 9.41 -36.31 -29.22
N ILE A 722 9.18 -37.55 -28.83
CA ILE A 722 8.54 -37.86 -27.56
C ILE A 722 9.59 -37.91 -26.45
N GLY A 723 9.44 -37.07 -25.43
CA GLY A 723 10.41 -36.93 -24.33
C GLY A 723 10.07 -37.70 -23.05
N ALA A 724 8.86 -38.25 -22.95
CA ALA A 724 8.42 -39.08 -21.82
C ALA A 724 7.62 -40.30 -22.30
N ILE A 725 7.45 -41.29 -21.43
CA ILE A 725 6.73 -42.53 -21.77
C ILE A 725 5.31 -42.26 -22.27
N LEU A 726 4.93 -42.88 -23.40
CA LEU A 726 3.53 -42.93 -23.83
C LEU A 726 2.82 -44.10 -23.14
N SER A 727 1.71 -43.83 -22.44
CA SER A 727 0.91 -44.84 -21.77
C SER A 727 -0.52 -44.82 -22.30
N ALA A 728 -0.80 -45.63 -23.34
CA ALA A 728 -2.05 -45.62 -24.09
C ALA A 728 -2.40 -44.24 -24.67
N ALA A 729 -1.38 -43.49 -25.10
CA ALA A 729 -1.55 -42.18 -25.71
C ALA A 729 -2.20 -42.28 -27.09
N THR A 730 -2.89 -41.23 -27.52
CA THR A 730 -3.42 -41.08 -28.88
C THR A 730 -2.69 -39.94 -29.57
N ILE A 731 -1.98 -40.26 -30.65
CA ILE A 731 -1.27 -39.30 -31.49
C ILE A 731 -1.89 -39.33 -32.87
N ASN A 732 -2.32 -38.17 -33.36
CA ASN A 732 -2.81 -37.99 -34.71
C ASN A 732 -2.19 -36.72 -35.29
N LEU A 733 -1.16 -36.84 -36.13
CA LEU A 733 -0.49 -35.65 -36.70
C LEU A 733 -1.23 -35.04 -37.90
N ALA A 734 -2.37 -35.64 -38.29
CA ALA A 734 -3.25 -35.22 -39.36
C ALA A 734 -2.55 -35.20 -40.74
N ALA A 735 -2.78 -34.22 -41.61
CA ALA A 735 -2.19 -34.29 -42.96
C ALA A 735 -0.78 -33.69 -42.94
N GLY A 736 0.14 -34.22 -43.74
CA GLY A 736 1.49 -33.67 -43.76
C GLY A 736 2.49 -34.69 -44.29
N THR A 737 3.77 -34.38 -44.15
CA THR A 737 4.84 -35.38 -44.17
C THR A 737 5.48 -35.39 -42.79
N ASP A 738 4.76 -36.02 -41.87
CA ASP A 738 5.01 -35.94 -40.44
C ASP A 738 6.05 -36.97 -40.00
N ALA A 739 6.88 -36.56 -39.06
CA ALA A 739 7.91 -37.39 -38.44
C ALA A 739 7.70 -37.45 -36.93
N LEU A 740 7.51 -38.67 -36.42
CA LEU A 740 7.38 -38.96 -34.99
C LEU A 740 8.54 -39.86 -34.55
N THR A 741 9.34 -39.38 -33.60
CA THR A 741 10.39 -40.17 -32.95
C THR A 741 9.98 -40.49 -31.52
N LEU A 742 9.93 -41.78 -31.18
CA LEU A 742 9.60 -42.23 -29.83
C LEU A 742 10.81 -42.06 -28.91
N GLY A 743 10.57 -41.60 -27.69
CA GLY A 743 11.59 -41.53 -26.65
C GLY A 743 12.01 -42.93 -26.21
N ASN A 744 13.20 -43.04 -25.61
CA ASN A 744 13.76 -44.32 -25.14
C ASN A 744 13.04 -44.86 -23.88
N PHE A 745 11.80 -45.31 -24.08
CA PHE A 745 10.87 -45.84 -23.08
C PHE A 745 10.11 -47.05 -23.66
N VAL A 746 9.37 -47.76 -22.82
CA VAL A 746 8.41 -48.79 -23.27
C VAL A 746 7.12 -48.05 -23.66
N ASN A 747 7.01 -47.62 -24.92
CA ASN A 747 5.90 -46.77 -25.34
C ASN A 747 4.67 -47.59 -25.71
N SER A 748 3.49 -47.10 -25.35
CA SER A 748 2.20 -47.63 -25.82
C SER A 748 1.33 -46.50 -26.35
N ALA A 749 0.99 -46.54 -27.65
CA ALA A 749 0.20 -45.50 -28.29
C ALA A 749 -0.61 -45.98 -29.49
N THR A 750 -1.72 -45.30 -29.76
CA THR A 750 -2.38 -45.30 -31.06
C THR A 750 -1.83 -44.13 -31.89
N ILE A 751 -1.21 -44.42 -33.02
CA ILE A 751 -0.57 -43.43 -33.90
C ILE A 751 -1.33 -43.39 -35.22
N SER A 752 -1.77 -42.20 -35.62
CA SER A 752 -2.53 -41.94 -36.84
C SER A 752 -1.86 -40.85 -37.65
N ASN A 753 -1.95 -40.98 -38.97
CA ASN A 753 -1.41 -40.06 -39.97
C ASN A 753 0.01 -39.59 -39.62
N THR A 754 0.99 -40.48 -39.79
CA THR A 754 2.40 -40.21 -39.55
C THR A 754 3.19 -40.91 -40.64
N GLU A 755 3.89 -40.15 -41.48
CA GLU A 755 4.62 -40.69 -42.63
C GLU A 755 5.97 -41.30 -42.24
N THR A 756 6.59 -40.83 -41.16
CA THR A 756 7.83 -41.40 -40.59
C THR A 756 7.65 -41.69 -39.11
N LEU A 757 7.70 -42.95 -38.72
CA LEU A 757 7.73 -43.36 -37.31
C LEU A 757 9.06 -44.04 -37.01
N THR A 758 9.79 -43.50 -36.05
CA THR A 758 11.05 -44.06 -35.55
C THR A 758 10.91 -44.41 -34.08
N GLY A 759 11.11 -45.68 -33.73
CA GLY A 759 11.07 -46.20 -32.37
C GLY A 759 12.41 -46.07 -31.64
N ASN A 760 12.60 -46.92 -30.63
CA ASN A 760 13.75 -46.83 -29.74
C ASN A 760 14.42 -48.21 -29.48
N ALA A 761 15.17 -48.37 -28.39
CA ALA A 761 15.87 -49.63 -28.07
C ALA A 761 15.09 -50.54 -27.10
N LEU A 762 13.90 -50.12 -26.68
CA LEU A 762 13.01 -50.81 -25.75
C LEU A 762 11.72 -51.20 -26.48
N ALA A 763 11.03 -52.21 -25.94
CA ALA A 763 9.81 -52.73 -26.52
C ALA A 763 8.68 -51.69 -26.58
N ASP A 764 8.27 -51.34 -27.78
CA ASP A 764 7.16 -50.45 -28.08
C ASP A 764 5.91 -51.25 -28.50
N THR A 765 4.73 -50.80 -28.07
CA THR A 765 3.42 -51.36 -28.45
C THR A 765 2.59 -50.30 -29.18
N ILE A 766 2.61 -50.36 -30.51
CA ILE A 766 2.00 -49.36 -31.37
C ILE A 766 0.75 -49.94 -32.05
N THR A 767 -0.34 -49.20 -32.00
CA THR A 767 -1.52 -49.44 -32.85
C THR A 767 -1.60 -48.36 -33.90
N LEU A 768 -1.70 -48.71 -35.18
CA LEU A 768 -1.96 -47.74 -36.23
C LEU A 768 -3.46 -47.41 -36.25
N GLY A 769 -3.80 -46.14 -36.14
CA GLY A 769 -5.18 -45.68 -36.31
C GLY A 769 -5.55 -45.41 -37.78
N THR A 770 -4.54 -45.32 -38.66
CA THR A 770 -4.69 -45.06 -40.10
C THR A 770 -3.92 -46.09 -40.92
N THR A 771 -4.26 -46.23 -42.21
CA THR A 771 -3.63 -47.23 -43.09
C THR A 771 -2.10 -47.09 -43.10
N LEU A 772 -1.41 -48.24 -43.03
CA LEU A 772 0.01 -48.32 -43.34
C LEU A 772 0.16 -48.25 -44.87
N THR A 773 0.32 -47.05 -45.44
CA THR A 773 0.60 -46.86 -46.87
C THR A 773 1.65 -45.76 -47.05
N GLY A 774 2.78 -46.08 -47.69
CA GLY A 774 3.85 -45.10 -47.95
C GLY A 774 4.60 -44.60 -46.71
N MET A 775 4.29 -45.16 -45.55
CA MET A 775 4.92 -44.87 -44.25
C MET A 775 6.31 -45.51 -44.15
N THR A 776 7.28 -44.76 -43.65
CA THR A 776 8.57 -45.28 -43.18
C THR A 776 8.44 -45.63 -41.71
N LEU A 777 8.19 -46.91 -41.40
CA LEU A 777 8.04 -47.40 -40.03
C LEU A 777 9.26 -48.24 -39.64
N ASP A 778 10.00 -47.77 -38.64
CA ASP A 778 11.13 -48.46 -38.03
C ASP A 778 11.03 -48.34 -36.52
N LEU A 779 10.69 -49.41 -35.81
CA LEU A 779 10.58 -49.37 -34.33
C LEU A 779 11.94 -49.57 -33.62
N ALA A 780 13.03 -49.69 -34.40
CA ALA A 780 14.39 -49.90 -33.93
C ALA A 780 14.52 -51.17 -33.07
N ALA A 781 15.45 -51.22 -32.11
CA ALA A 781 15.70 -52.49 -31.41
C ALA A 781 14.65 -52.70 -30.33
N GLY A 782 14.12 -53.90 -30.17
CA GLY A 782 13.10 -54.10 -29.15
C GLY A 782 12.47 -55.47 -29.27
N ALA A 783 11.41 -55.66 -28.48
CA ALA A 783 10.46 -56.72 -28.75
C ALA A 783 9.15 -56.01 -29.09
N ASP A 784 9.12 -55.44 -30.29
CA ASP A 784 8.14 -54.45 -30.68
C ASP A 784 6.88 -55.11 -31.23
N SER A 785 5.74 -54.50 -30.90
CA SER A 785 4.42 -54.98 -31.30
C SER A 785 3.69 -53.90 -32.09
N LEU A 786 3.31 -54.23 -33.32
CA LEU A 786 2.52 -53.40 -34.21
C LEU A 786 1.14 -54.03 -34.43
N THR A 787 0.08 -53.33 -34.05
CA THR A 787 -1.28 -53.65 -34.49
C THR A 787 -1.64 -52.76 -35.66
N LEU A 788 -2.01 -53.37 -36.79
CA LEU A 788 -2.37 -52.65 -38.00
C LEU A 788 -3.75 -51.98 -37.88
N ALA A 789 -3.98 -50.93 -38.66
CA ALA A 789 -5.26 -50.24 -38.69
C ALA A 789 -6.34 -51.14 -39.30
N ALA A 790 -7.59 -51.02 -38.84
CA ALA A 790 -8.75 -51.81 -39.29
C ALA A 790 -9.26 -51.45 -40.70
N VAL A 791 -8.34 -51.43 -41.67
CA VAL A 791 -8.47 -51.11 -43.09
C VAL A 791 -7.44 -51.96 -43.84
N ALA A 792 -7.45 -51.96 -45.17
CA ALA A 792 -6.38 -52.62 -45.92
C ALA A 792 -5.05 -51.89 -45.70
N ASN A 793 -3.99 -52.63 -45.40
CA ASN A 793 -2.65 -52.10 -45.16
C ASN A 793 -1.67 -52.56 -46.24
N THR A 794 -0.79 -51.69 -46.70
CA THR A 794 0.26 -52.05 -47.66
C THR A 794 1.52 -51.25 -47.39
N GLY A 795 2.52 -51.87 -46.78
CA GLY A 795 3.72 -51.13 -46.41
C GLY A 795 4.92 -51.99 -46.05
N THR A 796 6.02 -51.28 -45.83
CA THR A 796 7.29 -51.86 -45.37
C THR A 796 7.49 -51.48 -43.92
N VAL A 797 7.82 -52.46 -43.07
CA VAL A 797 8.10 -52.27 -41.65
C VAL A 797 9.51 -52.76 -41.34
N SER A 798 10.22 -52.04 -40.48
CA SER A 798 11.57 -52.39 -40.02
C SER A 798 11.55 -52.60 -38.52
N ASN A 799 12.29 -53.61 -38.07
CA ASN A 799 12.50 -54.01 -36.69
C ASN A 799 11.18 -54.06 -35.90
N VAL A 800 10.29 -54.99 -36.30
CA VAL A 800 9.03 -55.27 -35.60
C VAL A 800 8.90 -56.78 -35.43
N GLU A 801 8.91 -57.25 -34.19
CA GLU A 801 8.87 -58.68 -33.88
C GLU A 801 7.45 -59.24 -33.88
N THR A 802 6.45 -58.44 -33.49
CA THR A 802 5.05 -58.86 -33.46
C THR A 802 4.19 -57.98 -34.36
N ILE A 803 3.47 -58.58 -35.31
CA ILE A 803 2.48 -57.85 -36.13
C ILE A 803 1.14 -58.54 -35.98
N THR A 804 0.12 -57.77 -35.60
CA THR A 804 -1.27 -58.21 -35.55
C THR A 804 -2.09 -57.44 -36.58
N GLY A 805 -2.69 -58.15 -37.52
CA GLY A 805 -3.58 -57.62 -38.55
C GLY A 805 -5.04 -57.58 -38.11
N ASN A 806 -5.92 -57.47 -39.09
CA ASN A 806 -7.36 -57.33 -38.85
C ASN A 806 -8.19 -58.10 -39.91
N THR A 807 -9.46 -57.76 -40.09
CA THR A 807 -10.32 -58.46 -41.07
C THR A 807 -10.11 -58.01 -42.52
N ALA A 808 -9.29 -56.97 -42.75
CA ALA A 808 -9.01 -56.39 -44.05
C ALA A 808 -7.70 -56.96 -44.62
N ALA A 809 -7.52 -56.82 -45.93
CA ALA A 809 -6.34 -57.34 -46.61
C ALA A 809 -5.06 -56.56 -46.25
N ASP A 810 -4.06 -57.27 -45.72
CA ASP A 810 -2.79 -56.73 -45.26
C ASP A 810 -1.62 -57.25 -46.12
N VAL A 811 -0.87 -56.35 -46.76
CA VAL A 811 0.32 -56.66 -47.57
C VAL A 811 1.56 -56.05 -46.90
N ILE A 812 2.28 -56.87 -46.14
CA ILE A 812 3.40 -56.45 -45.30
C ILE A 812 4.71 -56.96 -45.88
N THR A 813 5.68 -56.06 -46.01
CA THR A 813 7.08 -56.40 -46.33
C THR A 813 7.96 -56.06 -45.12
N LEU A 814 8.77 -57.00 -44.66
CA LEU A 814 9.78 -56.72 -43.66
C LEU A 814 11.04 -56.18 -44.34
N ALA A 815 11.55 -55.03 -43.91
CA ALA A 815 12.81 -54.48 -44.42
C ALA A 815 14.04 -55.06 -43.69
N THR A 816 13.85 -55.56 -42.47
CA THR A 816 14.91 -56.09 -41.61
C THR A 816 14.63 -57.55 -41.27
N ALA A 817 15.69 -58.35 -41.17
CA ALA A 817 15.57 -59.75 -40.79
C ALA A 817 15.01 -59.89 -39.37
N VAL A 818 14.08 -60.82 -39.17
CA VAL A 818 13.41 -61.04 -37.88
C VAL A 818 13.85 -62.34 -37.23
N THR A 819 14.03 -62.34 -35.91
CA THR A 819 14.30 -63.55 -35.12
C THR A 819 13.15 -63.79 -34.15
N ALA A 820 12.56 -64.99 -34.19
CA ALA A 820 11.41 -65.36 -33.37
C ALA A 820 10.20 -64.40 -33.53
N GLY A 821 9.97 -63.92 -34.75
CA GLY A 821 8.83 -63.06 -35.06
C GLY A 821 7.49 -63.78 -34.85
N VAL A 822 6.44 -63.03 -34.54
CA VAL A 822 5.07 -63.53 -34.39
C VAL A 822 4.15 -62.67 -35.24
N PHE A 823 3.70 -63.22 -36.36
CA PHE A 823 2.86 -62.50 -37.31
C PHE A 823 1.50 -63.19 -37.41
N ASP A 824 0.46 -62.50 -36.97
CA ASP A 824 -0.93 -62.93 -37.12
C ASP A 824 -1.70 -61.84 -37.84
N LEU A 825 -1.86 -61.97 -39.16
CA LEU A 825 -2.54 -60.95 -39.97
C LEU A 825 -4.07 -61.06 -39.88
N ALA A 826 -4.59 -61.96 -39.04
CA ALA A 826 -6.00 -62.25 -38.86
C ALA A 826 -6.68 -62.63 -40.19
N THR A 827 -8.01 -62.49 -40.29
CA THR A 827 -8.74 -62.99 -41.45
C THR A 827 -8.69 -61.99 -42.60
N GLY A 828 -8.08 -62.28 -43.73
CA GLY A 828 -8.06 -61.36 -44.85
C GLY A 828 -7.63 -62.04 -46.13
N THR A 829 -7.09 -61.25 -47.04
CA THR A 829 -6.28 -61.80 -48.14
C THR A 829 -4.89 -61.22 -47.96
N ASP A 830 -4.13 -61.87 -47.09
CA ASP A 830 -2.97 -61.28 -46.47
C ASP A 830 -1.69 -61.84 -47.08
N SER A 831 -0.67 -60.98 -47.15
CA SER A 831 0.63 -61.29 -47.71
C SER A 831 1.74 -60.79 -46.81
N LEU A 832 2.64 -61.69 -46.41
CA LEU A 832 3.86 -61.38 -45.67
C LEU A 832 5.08 -61.68 -46.56
N THR A 833 5.89 -60.68 -46.85
CA THR A 833 7.21 -60.84 -47.47
C THR A 833 8.28 -60.62 -46.41
N LEU A 834 9.13 -61.62 -46.20
CA LEU A 834 10.24 -61.56 -45.26
C LEU A 834 11.40 -60.74 -45.84
N ALA A 835 12.26 -60.24 -44.95
CA ALA A 835 13.40 -59.45 -45.35
C ALA A 835 14.50 -60.32 -45.98
N ASN A 836 15.42 -59.69 -46.70
CA ASN A 836 16.68 -60.35 -47.07
C ASN A 836 17.52 -60.62 -45.82
N GLY A 837 17.93 -61.87 -45.61
CA GLY A 837 18.70 -62.29 -44.43
C GLY A 837 18.16 -63.59 -43.84
N THR A 838 18.62 -63.96 -42.66
CA THR A 838 18.09 -65.12 -41.93
C THR A 838 16.86 -64.70 -41.14
N ASN A 839 15.69 -65.25 -41.48
CA ASN A 839 14.45 -64.97 -40.75
C ASN A 839 14.00 -66.19 -39.96
N SER A 840 13.39 -65.96 -38.80
CA SER A 840 12.63 -66.97 -38.09
C SER A 840 11.34 -66.36 -37.54
N ALA A 841 10.20 -66.95 -37.88
CA ALA A 841 8.90 -66.45 -37.46
C ALA A 841 7.84 -67.55 -37.30
N THR A 842 6.88 -67.29 -36.42
CA THR A 842 5.60 -67.99 -36.36
C THR A 842 4.57 -67.15 -37.11
N VAL A 843 3.94 -67.73 -38.13
CA VAL A 843 2.95 -67.05 -38.98
C VAL A 843 1.59 -67.71 -38.80
N SER A 844 0.55 -66.88 -38.62
CA SER A 844 -0.84 -67.28 -38.52
C SER A 844 -1.67 -66.44 -39.46
N ASN A 845 -2.73 -67.04 -40.02
CA ASN A 845 -3.73 -66.36 -40.85
C ASN A 845 -3.07 -65.43 -41.89
N THR A 846 -2.27 -65.99 -42.79
CA THR A 846 -1.61 -65.25 -43.87
C THR A 846 -1.63 -66.10 -45.12
N GLU A 847 -2.32 -65.64 -46.17
CA GLU A 847 -2.52 -66.42 -47.38
C GLU A 847 -1.27 -66.52 -48.26
N THR A 848 -0.42 -65.50 -48.28
CA THR A 848 0.82 -65.48 -49.05
C THR A 848 2.01 -65.24 -48.15
N VAL A 849 2.94 -66.19 -48.08
CA VAL A 849 4.23 -65.99 -47.39
C VAL A 849 5.35 -66.08 -48.40
N THR A 850 6.09 -65.00 -48.59
CA THR A 850 7.25 -64.93 -49.47
C THR A 850 8.52 -64.73 -48.65
N GLY A 851 9.55 -65.55 -48.89
CA GLY A 851 10.84 -65.48 -48.21
C GLY A 851 11.82 -64.48 -48.81
N GLY A 852 12.98 -64.39 -48.18
CA GLY A 852 14.11 -63.56 -48.58
C GLY A 852 15.20 -64.33 -49.33
N THR A 853 16.39 -63.71 -49.42
CA THR A 853 17.60 -64.33 -50.01
C THR A 853 18.50 -65.05 -49.00
N GLY A 854 18.04 -65.23 -47.76
CA GLY A 854 18.74 -65.99 -46.72
C GLY A 854 17.84 -67.07 -46.13
N ALA A 855 18.36 -67.85 -45.18
CA ALA A 855 17.63 -68.99 -44.62
C ALA A 855 16.41 -68.54 -43.80
N ASP A 856 15.23 -68.99 -44.20
CA ASP A 856 13.95 -68.67 -43.56
C ASP A 856 13.41 -69.88 -42.78
N THR A 857 13.18 -69.70 -41.47
CA THR A 857 12.60 -70.73 -40.59
C THR A 857 11.20 -70.31 -40.15
N ILE A 858 10.18 -70.81 -40.83
CA ILE A 858 8.77 -70.46 -40.60
C ILE A 858 8.03 -71.59 -39.90
N THR A 859 7.28 -71.24 -38.86
CA THR A 859 6.30 -72.13 -38.22
C THR A 859 4.90 -71.61 -38.51
N LEU A 860 4.03 -72.44 -39.08
CA LEU A 860 2.62 -72.08 -39.25
C LEU A 860 1.84 -72.43 -37.99
N ALA A 861 1.25 -71.42 -37.35
CA ALA A 861 0.34 -71.62 -36.22
C ALA A 861 -1.13 -71.77 -36.65
N THR A 862 -1.41 -71.64 -37.95
CA THR A 862 -2.69 -71.98 -38.59
C THR A 862 -2.51 -73.05 -39.65
N ALA A 863 -3.60 -73.72 -40.04
CA ALA A 863 -3.53 -74.74 -41.09
C ALA A 863 -3.06 -74.13 -42.41
N LEU A 864 -2.14 -74.82 -43.11
CA LEU A 864 -1.85 -74.51 -44.51
C LEU A 864 -3.10 -74.84 -45.34
N ALA A 865 -3.78 -73.84 -45.89
CA ALA A 865 -4.98 -74.04 -46.70
C ALA A 865 -4.65 -74.12 -48.19
N ASN A 866 -5.57 -74.71 -48.99
CA ASN A 866 -5.35 -74.92 -50.43
C ASN A 866 -5.11 -73.63 -51.22
N THR A 867 -5.61 -72.50 -50.70
CA THR A 867 -5.45 -71.18 -51.29
C THR A 867 -4.19 -70.47 -50.83
N MET A 868 -3.48 -71.02 -49.84
CA MET A 868 -2.23 -70.45 -49.36
C MET A 868 -1.09 -70.76 -50.31
N THR A 869 -0.23 -69.76 -50.53
CA THR A 869 1.01 -69.90 -51.29
C THR A 869 2.18 -69.55 -50.41
N ILE A 870 3.08 -70.50 -50.21
CA ILE A 870 4.34 -70.27 -49.49
C ILE A 870 5.48 -70.45 -50.48
N ASP A 871 6.27 -69.39 -50.67
CA ASP A 871 7.48 -69.39 -51.48
C ASP A 871 8.60 -68.78 -50.65
N LEU A 872 9.48 -69.58 -50.04
CA LEU A 872 10.56 -69.05 -49.18
C LEU A 872 11.79 -68.57 -49.98
N ALA A 873 11.65 -68.47 -51.31
CA ALA A 873 12.62 -67.88 -52.22
C ALA A 873 13.99 -68.57 -52.25
N ALA A 874 15.07 -67.96 -51.77
CA ALA A 874 16.40 -68.54 -51.90
C ALA A 874 17.07 -68.60 -50.53
N GLY A 875 17.33 -69.80 -50.04
CA GLY A 875 17.92 -69.99 -48.73
C GLY A 875 18.12 -71.47 -48.43
N ALA A 876 18.37 -71.76 -47.17
CA ALA A 876 18.22 -73.11 -46.65
C ALA A 876 16.97 -73.09 -45.78
N ASP A 877 15.82 -73.25 -46.43
CA ASP A 877 14.56 -72.81 -45.87
C ASP A 877 13.85 -73.96 -45.15
N ALA A 878 13.23 -73.64 -44.02
CA ALA A 878 12.58 -74.58 -43.15
C ALA A 878 11.15 -74.14 -42.84
N LEU A 879 10.19 -75.02 -43.14
CA LEU A 879 8.78 -74.85 -42.80
C LEU A 879 8.35 -75.93 -41.81
N THR A 880 7.84 -75.50 -40.66
CA THR A 880 7.14 -76.36 -39.70
C THR A 880 5.64 -76.10 -39.79
N LEU A 881 4.87 -77.13 -40.09
CA LEU A 881 3.42 -77.07 -40.12
C LEU A 881 2.85 -77.29 -38.71
N GLY A 882 1.78 -76.59 -38.38
CA GLY A 882 1.06 -76.81 -37.13
C GLY A 882 0.35 -78.16 -37.11
N ALA A 883 -0.12 -78.57 -35.92
CA ALA A 883 -0.90 -79.80 -35.73
C ALA A 883 -2.34 -79.65 -36.25
N PHE A 884 -2.48 -79.45 -37.56
CA PHE A 884 -3.72 -79.30 -38.33
C PHE A 884 -3.71 -80.25 -39.52
N ALA A 885 -4.85 -80.42 -40.19
CA ALA A 885 -4.83 -81.01 -41.52
C ALA A 885 -4.34 -79.95 -42.50
N ASN A 886 -3.10 -80.08 -42.99
CA ASN A 886 -2.49 -79.11 -43.88
C ASN A 886 -2.68 -79.56 -45.34
N THR A 887 -3.11 -78.66 -46.22
CA THR A 887 -3.21 -78.94 -47.65
C THR A 887 -2.80 -77.71 -48.44
N GLY A 888 -1.69 -77.76 -49.16
CA GLY A 888 -1.23 -76.58 -49.90
C GLY A 888 -0.03 -76.83 -50.79
N THR A 889 0.40 -75.77 -51.47
CA THR A 889 1.54 -75.78 -52.38
C THR A 889 2.70 -74.98 -51.79
N LEU A 890 3.90 -75.57 -51.80
CA LEU A 890 5.13 -74.97 -51.29
C LEU A 890 6.13 -74.82 -52.43
N SER A 891 6.80 -73.66 -52.48
CA SER A 891 7.90 -73.37 -53.38
C SER A 891 9.14 -73.01 -52.56
N ASN A 892 10.30 -73.48 -53.01
CA ASN A 892 11.61 -73.18 -52.42
C ASN A 892 11.64 -73.40 -50.90
N VAL A 893 11.31 -74.63 -50.47
CA VAL A 893 11.40 -75.04 -49.06
C VAL A 893 12.15 -76.36 -48.98
N GLU A 894 13.37 -76.36 -48.43
CA GLU A 894 14.22 -77.56 -48.39
C GLU A 894 13.89 -78.47 -47.20
N THR A 895 13.47 -77.91 -46.07
CA THR A 895 13.17 -78.65 -44.84
C THR A 895 11.71 -78.50 -44.47
N ILE A 896 10.92 -79.56 -44.56
CA ILE A 896 9.51 -79.54 -44.20
C ILE A 896 9.28 -80.49 -43.02
N THR A 897 8.70 -79.96 -41.94
CA THR A 897 8.27 -80.75 -40.77
C THR A 897 6.76 -80.61 -40.59
N GLY A 898 6.03 -81.71 -40.71
CA GLY A 898 4.57 -81.78 -40.58
C GLY A 898 4.10 -82.02 -39.15
N GLY A 899 2.78 -82.09 -39.02
CA GLY A 899 2.08 -82.17 -37.75
C GLY A 899 1.69 -83.58 -37.32
N SER A 900 0.61 -83.69 -36.53
CA SER A 900 0.05 -84.97 -36.08
C SER A 900 -1.26 -85.35 -36.78
N LEU A 901 -1.67 -84.60 -37.80
CA LEU A 901 -2.88 -84.79 -38.58
C LEU A 901 -2.49 -84.96 -40.05
N ALA A 902 -3.44 -85.38 -40.88
CA ALA A 902 -3.17 -85.68 -42.29
C ALA A 902 -2.77 -84.42 -43.08
N ASP A 903 -1.55 -84.46 -43.62
CA ASP A 903 -0.97 -83.39 -44.42
C ASP A 903 -0.94 -83.79 -45.91
N THR A 904 -1.32 -82.89 -46.81
CA THR A 904 -1.28 -83.09 -48.27
C THR A 904 -0.51 -81.94 -48.92
N ILE A 905 0.78 -82.16 -49.15
CA ILE A 905 1.73 -81.13 -49.55
C ILE A 905 2.12 -81.33 -51.01
N THR A 906 1.97 -80.30 -51.81
CA THR A 906 2.47 -80.26 -53.19
C THR A 906 3.68 -79.36 -53.27
N ILE A 907 4.76 -79.83 -53.88
CA ILE A 907 5.99 -79.05 -54.06
C ILE A 907 5.99 -78.48 -55.48
N ALA A 908 6.20 -77.17 -55.62
CA ALA A 908 6.16 -76.47 -56.90
C ALA A 908 7.53 -76.05 -57.44
N THR A 909 8.63 -76.46 -56.78
CA THR A 909 10.01 -76.23 -57.20
C THR A 909 10.85 -77.50 -57.01
N ALA A 910 12.09 -77.51 -57.49
CA ALA A 910 12.99 -78.64 -57.25
C ALA A 910 13.31 -78.76 -55.75
N LEU A 911 13.03 -79.93 -55.16
CA LEU A 911 13.25 -80.19 -53.75
C LEU A 911 14.61 -80.86 -53.51
N THR A 912 15.49 -80.24 -52.69
CA THR A 912 16.84 -80.76 -52.40
C THR A 912 17.16 -80.90 -50.91
N GLY A 913 16.21 -81.38 -50.10
CA GLY A 913 16.37 -81.48 -48.65
C GLY A 913 15.61 -82.62 -47.98
N THR A 914 14.92 -82.34 -46.87
CA THR A 914 14.24 -83.33 -46.03
C THR A 914 12.78 -82.98 -45.83
N VAL A 915 11.89 -83.96 -46.02
CA VAL A 915 10.48 -83.85 -45.69
C VAL A 915 10.14 -84.89 -44.65
N ASN A 916 9.55 -84.46 -43.54
CA ASN A 916 9.00 -85.31 -42.51
C ASN A 916 7.59 -84.84 -42.18
N LEU A 917 6.54 -85.48 -42.70
CA LEU A 917 5.16 -85.00 -42.47
C LEU A 917 4.56 -85.42 -41.12
N GLY A 918 5.35 -86.08 -40.26
CA GLY A 918 4.98 -86.32 -38.87
C GLY A 918 4.15 -87.57 -38.67
N THR A 919 2.95 -87.47 -38.10
CA THR A 919 2.03 -88.62 -37.99
C THR A 919 0.72 -88.24 -38.64
N GLY A 920 0.14 -89.12 -39.45
CA GLY A 920 -1.08 -88.76 -40.16
C GLY A 920 -1.36 -89.77 -41.26
N ALA A 921 -2.21 -89.37 -42.18
CA ALA A 921 -2.32 -90.05 -43.47
C ALA A 921 -1.80 -89.06 -44.51
N ASP A 922 -0.49 -89.01 -44.64
CA ASP A 922 0.21 -87.90 -45.23
C ASP A 922 0.51 -88.16 -46.71
N THR A 923 0.34 -87.13 -47.53
CA THR A 923 0.54 -87.14 -48.97
C THR A 923 1.55 -86.09 -49.38
N LEU A 924 2.61 -86.49 -50.08
CA LEU A 924 3.59 -85.60 -50.72
C LEU A 924 3.49 -85.76 -52.23
N ASN A 925 3.23 -84.67 -52.94
CA ASN A 925 3.25 -84.61 -54.40
C ASN A 925 4.45 -83.77 -54.84
N LEU A 926 5.35 -84.35 -55.62
CA LEU A 926 6.50 -83.64 -56.16
C LEU A 926 6.12 -82.93 -57.46
N GLY A 927 6.61 -81.71 -57.62
CA GLY A 927 6.39 -80.93 -58.84
C GLY A 927 7.25 -81.44 -60.00
N ASN A 928 6.93 -80.97 -61.21
CA ASN A 928 7.62 -81.34 -62.46
C ASN A 928 9.07 -80.80 -62.53
N PHE A 929 9.94 -81.41 -61.73
CA PHE A 929 11.36 -81.09 -61.59
C PHE A 929 12.13 -82.34 -61.19
N ALA A 930 13.45 -82.33 -61.35
CA ALA A 930 14.29 -83.36 -60.76
C ALA A 930 14.42 -83.12 -59.25
N ASN A 931 13.84 -83.99 -58.43
CA ASN A 931 13.87 -83.86 -56.97
C ASN A 931 14.92 -84.78 -56.35
N THR A 932 15.59 -84.33 -55.29
CA THR A 932 16.51 -85.16 -54.49
C THR A 932 16.21 -84.95 -53.01
N VAL A 933 15.37 -85.83 -52.45
CA VAL A 933 14.77 -85.59 -51.12
C VAL A 933 14.87 -86.81 -50.23
N THR A 934 15.10 -86.58 -48.93
CA THR A 934 14.86 -87.58 -47.90
C THR A 934 13.45 -87.42 -47.34
N VAL A 935 12.59 -88.42 -47.50
CA VAL A 935 11.19 -88.40 -47.10
C VAL A 935 10.98 -89.33 -45.91
N SER A 936 10.35 -88.84 -44.85
CA SER A 936 10.00 -89.59 -43.64
C SER A 936 8.52 -89.40 -43.32
N ASN A 937 7.86 -90.45 -42.83
CA ASN A 937 6.46 -90.42 -42.43
C ASN A 937 5.55 -89.79 -43.50
N VAL A 938 5.53 -90.41 -44.68
CA VAL A 938 4.65 -90.04 -45.78
C VAL A 938 4.01 -91.33 -46.31
N GLU A 939 2.70 -91.44 -46.17
CA GLU A 939 1.94 -92.63 -46.58
C GLU A 939 1.65 -92.63 -48.08
N THR A 940 1.59 -91.47 -48.74
CA THR A 940 1.39 -91.37 -50.20
C THR A 940 2.42 -90.42 -50.81
N LEU A 941 3.31 -90.93 -51.65
CA LEU A 941 4.27 -90.11 -52.39
C LEU A 941 3.97 -90.21 -53.88
N THR A 942 3.71 -89.08 -54.53
CA THR A 942 3.58 -89.01 -55.99
C THR A 942 4.69 -88.15 -56.59
N GLY A 943 5.36 -88.68 -57.59
CA GLY A 943 6.40 -88.01 -58.38
C GLY A 943 5.85 -87.46 -59.68
N ASN A 944 6.75 -87.19 -60.62
CA ASN A 944 6.46 -86.46 -61.84
C ASN A 944 7.08 -87.11 -63.09
N ALA A 945 7.35 -86.37 -64.17
CA ALA A 945 7.94 -86.93 -65.41
C ALA A 945 9.48 -86.77 -65.49
N ASP A 946 10.07 -86.03 -64.56
CA ASP A 946 11.50 -85.77 -64.42
C ASP A 946 12.13 -86.71 -63.39
N VAL A 947 13.46 -86.76 -63.36
CA VAL A 947 14.22 -87.73 -62.54
C VAL A 947 14.16 -87.40 -61.05
N ASP A 948 13.46 -88.24 -60.30
CA ASP A 948 13.31 -88.14 -58.85
C ASP A 948 14.25 -89.11 -58.11
N THR A 949 15.05 -88.61 -57.16
CA THR A 949 15.90 -89.38 -56.25
C THR A 949 15.37 -89.26 -54.82
N ILE A 950 14.66 -90.29 -54.37
CA ILE A 950 13.98 -90.35 -53.08
C ILE A 950 14.75 -91.28 -52.15
N THR A 951 15.14 -90.77 -50.98
CA THR A 951 15.62 -91.60 -49.87
C THR A 951 14.57 -91.66 -48.78
N ILE A 952 14.25 -92.84 -48.28
CA ILE A 952 13.27 -93.02 -47.21
C ILE A 952 13.97 -92.94 -45.85
N GLY A 953 13.62 -91.93 -45.05
CA GLY A 953 14.22 -91.63 -43.76
C GLY A 953 13.53 -92.26 -42.54
N ALA A 954 12.32 -92.80 -42.70
CA ALA A 954 11.55 -93.48 -41.64
C ALA A 954 10.83 -94.73 -42.19
N ALA A 955 10.47 -95.66 -41.30
CA ALA A 955 9.83 -96.92 -41.70
C ALA A 955 8.50 -96.69 -42.43
N LEU A 956 8.34 -97.26 -43.63
CA LEU A 956 7.07 -97.22 -44.36
C LEU A 956 6.09 -98.26 -43.80
N ALA A 957 4.86 -97.85 -43.47
CA ALA A 957 3.82 -98.71 -42.92
C ALA A 957 2.62 -98.80 -43.88
N ALA A 958 2.82 -99.50 -45.00
CA ALA A 958 1.88 -99.61 -46.13
C ALA A 958 1.74 -98.31 -46.95
N ALA A 959 2.87 -97.65 -47.20
CA ALA A 959 2.90 -96.45 -48.04
C ALA A 959 2.62 -96.78 -49.52
N THR A 960 2.07 -95.82 -50.26
CA THR A 960 1.90 -95.87 -51.71
C THR A 960 2.84 -94.85 -52.34
N ILE A 961 3.81 -95.32 -53.11
CA ILE A 961 4.79 -94.50 -53.81
C ILE A 961 4.56 -94.66 -55.31
N ASN A 962 4.38 -93.57 -56.03
CA ASN A 962 4.30 -93.56 -57.48
C ASN A 962 5.16 -92.43 -58.02
N LEU A 963 6.38 -92.70 -58.47
CA LEU A 963 7.28 -91.63 -58.96
C LEU A 963 6.97 -91.19 -60.41
N ALA A 964 5.96 -91.82 -61.03
CA ALA A 964 5.38 -91.50 -62.32
C ALA A 964 6.25 -91.80 -63.56
N GLY A 965 6.98 -90.86 -64.14
CA GLY A 965 7.80 -91.10 -65.32
C GLY A 965 9.18 -90.50 -65.10
N GLY A 966 10.24 -91.13 -65.58
CA GLY A 966 11.58 -90.65 -65.27
C GLY A 966 12.59 -91.78 -65.31
N THR A 967 13.77 -91.53 -64.74
CA THR A 967 14.71 -92.60 -64.38
C THR A 967 14.91 -92.53 -62.88
N ASP A 968 13.84 -92.82 -62.15
CA ASP A 968 13.68 -92.48 -60.75
C ASP A 968 14.41 -93.48 -59.85
N VAL A 969 14.92 -92.97 -58.73
CA VAL A 969 15.67 -93.75 -57.73
C VAL A 969 14.95 -93.67 -56.40
N LEU A 970 14.46 -94.81 -55.92
CA LEU A 970 13.93 -94.99 -54.57
C LEU A 970 14.94 -95.78 -53.73
N THR A 971 15.50 -95.16 -52.72
CA THR A 971 16.37 -95.81 -51.72
C THR A 971 15.60 -95.95 -50.41
N LEU A 972 15.39 -97.17 -49.94
CA LEU A 972 14.76 -97.45 -48.66
C LEU A 972 15.77 -97.30 -47.52
N GLY A 973 15.32 -96.79 -46.38
CA GLY A 973 16.14 -96.70 -45.18
C GLY A 973 16.37 -98.06 -44.52
N ASN A 974 17.29 -98.13 -43.55
CA ASN A 974 17.61 -99.35 -42.78
C ASN A 974 16.53 -99.68 -41.72
N PHE A 975 15.28 -99.86 -42.17
CA PHE A 975 14.10 -100.14 -41.36
C PHE A 975 13.27 -101.24 -42.01
N ALA A 976 12.29 -101.79 -41.30
CA ALA A 976 11.30 -102.64 -41.96
C ALA A 976 10.33 -101.76 -42.75
N ASN A 977 10.40 -101.77 -44.08
CA ASN A 977 9.55 -100.95 -44.93
C ASN A 977 8.47 -101.78 -45.60
N THR A 978 7.22 -101.32 -45.58
CA THR A 978 6.12 -101.91 -46.36
C THR A 978 5.54 -100.85 -47.28
N ALA A 979 5.63 -101.05 -48.59
CA ALA A 979 5.13 -100.09 -49.56
C ALA A 979 4.64 -100.71 -50.86
N THR A 980 3.65 -100.08 -51.48
CA THR A 980 3.29 -100.31 -52.88
C THR A 980 4.00 -99.27 -53.74
N VAL A 981 4.87 -99.71 -54.65
CA VAL A 981 5.69 -98.84 -55.49
C VAL A 981 5.25 -98.95 -56.95
N SER A 982 5.09 -97.82 -57.62
CA SER A 982 4.82 -97.70 -59.05
C SER A 982 5.88 -96.80 -59.68
N ASN A 983 6.31 -97.17 -60.89
CA ASN A 983 7.18 -96.36 -61.73
C ASN A 983 8.41 -95.79 -60.99
N ALA A 984 9.23 -96.66 -60.41
CA ALA A 984 10.55 -96.31 -59.92
C ALA A 984 11.57 -97.23 -60.60
N GLU A 985 12.45 -96.66 -61.43
CA GLU A 985 13.37 -97.44 -62.28
C GLU A 985 14.53 -98.03 -61.48
N THR A 986 14.89 -97.45 -60.34
CA THR A 986 15.88 -98.01 -59.41
C THR A 986 15.29 -98.08 -58.02
N ILE A 987 15.20 -99.28 -57.45
CA ILE A 987 14.76 -99.47 -56.07
C ILE A 987 15.90 -100.15 -55.31
N THR A 988 16.46 -99.46 -54.32
CA THR A 988 17.54 -99.98 -53.47
C THR A 988 17.07 -100.06 -52.03
N GLY A 989 17.07 -101.24 -51.43
CA GLY A 989 16.72 -101.48 -50.03
C GLY A 989 17.90 -101.39 -49.09
N GLY A 990 17.61 -101.48 -47.80
CA GLY A 990 18.57 -101.31 -46.71
C GLY A 990 18.96 -102.63 -46.05
N THR A 991 19.27 -102.57 -44.75
CA THR A 991 19.50 -103.78 -43.91
C THR A 991 18.23 -104.27 -43.18
N GLY A 992 17.08 -103.64 -43.43
CA GLY A 992 15.81 -103.95 -42.78
C GLY A 992 15.04 -105.05 -43.49
N ILE A 993 13.78 -105.30 -43.09
CA ILE A 993 12.90 -106.24 -43.79
C ILE A 993 11.97 -105.43 -44.69
N ASP A 994 12.22 -105.47 -46.00
CA ASP A 994 11.51 -104.66 -46.99
C ASP A 994 10.44 -105.50 -47.70
N THR A 995 9.16 -105.13 -47.51
CA THR A 995 7.99 -105.69 -48.19
C THR A 995 7.48 -104.73 -49.26
N ILE A 996 7.92 -104.92 -50.49
CA ILE A 996 7.58 -104.07 -51.64
C ILE A 996 6.57 -104.77 -52.54
N THR A 997 5.46 -104.12 -52.82
CA THR A 997 4.52 -104.54 -53.88
C THR A 997 4.69 -103.61 -55.07
N LEU A 998 5.06 -104.13 -56.23
CA LEU A 998 5.05 -103.36 -57.47
C LEU A 998 3.61 -103.29 -57.98
N ALA A 999 3.11 -102.09 -58.23
CA ALA A 999 1.81 -101.88 -58.87
C ALA A 999 1.94 -101.69 -60.39
N THR A 1000 3.16 -101.50 -60.91
CA THR A 1000 3.49 -101.43 -62.33
C THR A 1000 4.43 -102.55 -62.75
N THR A 1001 4.64 -102.71 -64.05
CA THR A 1001 5.49 -103.79 -64.58
C THR A 1001 6.93 -103.67 -64.06
N LEU A 1002 7.62 -104.78 -63.79
CA LEU A 1002 9.04 -104.83 -63.43
C LEU A 1002 10.00 -104.44 -64.60
N THR A 1003 9.48 -104.11 -65.79
CA THR A 1003 10.28 -103.90 -67.00
C THR A 1003 11.18 -102.66 -66.91
N GLY A 1004 12.49 -102.86 -67.07
CA GLY A 1004 13.48 -101.77 -67.01
C GLY A 1004 13.86 -101.33 -65.59
N VAL A 1005 13.35 -102.02 -64.57
CA VAL A 1005 13.62 -101.71 -63.16
C VAL A 1005 14.89 -102.43 -62.69
N THR A 1006 15.79 -101.69 -62.07
CA THR A 1006 16.93 -102.19 -61.29
C THR A 1006 16.51 -102.27 -59.83
N LEU A 1007 16.13 -103.47 -59.37
CA LEU A 1007 15.65 -103.67 -58.00
C LEU A 1007 16.66 -104.48 -57.19
N ASN A 1008 17.08 -103.92 -56.06
CA ASN A 1008 17.96 -104.56 -55.09
C ASN A 1008 17.46 -104.25 -53.67
N LEU A 1009 16.84 -105.18 -52.95
CA LEU A 1009 16.30 -104.87 -51.62
C LEU A 1009 17.32 -104.94 -50.47
N GLY A 1010 18.60 -105.16 -50.77
CA GLY A 1010 19.68 -105.00 -49.79
C GLY A 1010 19.96 -106.26 -48.99
N THR A 1011 19.89 -106.21 -47.66
CA THR A 1011 20.05 -107.41 -46.83
C THR A 1011 18.90 -107.47 -45.85
N GLY A 1012 18.13 -108.54 -45.84
CA GLY A 1012 16.92 -108.60 -45.04
C GLY A 1012 16.25 -109.94 -45.19
N ALA A 1013 14.98 -110.01 -44.81
CA ALA A 1013 14.11 -111.11 -45.20
C ALA A 1013 13.05 -110.53 -46.12
N ASP A 1014 13.49 -110.05 -47.27
CA ASP A 1014 12.74 -109.08 -48.08
C ASP A 1014 11.66 -109.79 -48.91
N VAL A 1015 10.55 -109.10 -49.13
CA VAL A 1015 9.37 -109.59 -49.84
C VAL A 1015 9.07 -108.65 -51.00
N LEU A 1016 9.10 -109.18 -52.22
CA LEU A 1016 8.64 -108.50 -53.43
C LEU A 1016 7.36 -109.15 -53.92
N THR A 1017 6.30 -108.38 -54.12
CA THR A 1017 5.11 -108.80 -54.85
C THR A 1017 5.08 -108.08 -56.19
N LEU A 1018 4.93 -108.79 -57.30
CA LEU A 1018 4.89 -108.22 -58.64
C LEU A 1018 3.47 -107.77 -58.99
N ALA A 1019 3.37 -106.82 -59.93
CA ALA A 1019 2.09 -106.36 -60.42
C ALA A 1019 1.37 -107.46 -61.23
N ASN A 1020 0.04 -107.46 -61.23
CA ASN A 1020 -0.75 -108.43 -62.01
C ASN A 1020 -0.82 -108.06 -63.52
N VAL A 1021 0.34 -107.97 -64.15
CA VAL A 1021 0.61 -107.65 -65.56
C VAL A 1021 1.85 -108.44 -65.99
N ALA A 1022 2.22 -108.42 -67.27
CA ALA A 1022 3.45 -109.11 -67.67
C ALA A 1022 4.67 -108.39 -67.07
N ASN A 1023 5.50 -109.11 -66.32
CA ASN A 1023 6.70 -108.59 -65.68
C ASN A 1023 7.95 -109.15 -66.36
N THR A 1024 8.98 -108.33 -66.57
CA THR A 1024 10.27 -108.81 -67.06
C THR A 1024 11.40 -108.01 -66.44
N GLY A 1025 12.23 -108.59 -65.59
CA GLY A 1025 13.30 -107.79 -64.98
C GLY A 1025 14.26 -108.56 -64.09
N THR A 1026 15.26 -107.82 -63.59
CA THR A 1026 16.30 -108.35 -62.72
C THR A 1026 16.12 -107.83 -61.31
N VAL A 1027 16.07 -108.75 -60.35
CA VAL A 1027 15.94 -108.44 -58.92
C VAL A 1027 17.15 -108.99 -58.18
N SER A 1028 17.60 -108.29 -57.16
CA SER A 1028 18.76 -108.63 -56.34
C SER A 1028 18.38 -108.59 -54.88
N ASN A 1029 18.88 -109.55 -54.10
CA ASN A 1029 18.72 -109.67 -52.66
C ASN A 1029 17.24 -109.53 -52.24
N VAL A 1030 16.44 -110.50 -52.68
CA VAL A 1030 15.03 -110.61 -52.33
C VAL A 1030 14.76 -112.05 -51.93
N GLU A 1031 14.32 -112.27 -50.70
CA GLU A 1031 14.10 -113.61 -50.16
C GLU A 1031 12.72 -114.14 -50.51
N THR A 1032 11.70 -113.31 -50.71
CA THR A 1032 10.36 -113.76 -51.08
C THR A 1032 9.87 -113.02 -52.30
N ILE A 1033 9.43 -113.73 -53.34
CA ILE A 1033 8.84 -113.10 -54.54
C ILE A 1033 7.46 -113.71 -54.77
N THR A 1034 6.43 -112.88 -54.92
CA THR A 1034 5.08 -113.33 -55.30
C THR A 1034 4.69 -112.68 -56.63
N GLY A 1035 4.38 -113.47 -57.65
CA GLY A 1035 3.98 -113.03 -58.98
C GLY A 1035 2.48 -112.79 -59.15
N GLY A 1036 2.10 -112.41 -60.37
CA GLY A 1036 0.73 -112.16 -60.79
C GLY A 1036 0.10 -113.32 -61.55
N THR A 1037 -1.10 -113.10 -62.10
CA THR A 1037 -1.77 -114.07 -63.02
C THR A 1037 -1.39 -113.86 -64.49
N ALA A 1038 -0.45 -112.96 -64.76
CA ALA A 1038 0.11 -112.69 -66.07
C ALA A 1038 1.53 -113.29 -66.15
N ALA A 1039 2.19 -113.20 -67.31
CA ALA A 1039 3.51 -113.81 -67.49
C ALA A 1039 4.62 -113.04 -66.75
N ASP A 1040 5.33 -113.72 -65.85
CA ASP A 1040 6.42 -113.14 -65.06
C ASP A 1040 7.79 -113.73 -65.45
N ASP A 1041 8.68 -112.94 -66.03
CA ASP A 1041 10.07 -113.28 -66.34
C ASP A 1041 11.05 -112.57 -65.38
N VAL A 1042 11.49 -113.27 -64.35
CA VAL A 1042 12.30 -112.71 -63.26
C VAL A 1042 13.67 -113.34 -63.26
N THR A 1043 14.71 -112.51 -63.28
CA THR A 1043 16.10 -112.93 -63.05
C THR A 1043 16.55 -112.52 -61.66
N LEU A 1044 16.99 -113.48 -60.84
CA LEU A 1044 17.63 -113.20 -59.55
C LEU A 1044 19.14 -113.02 -59.76
N ALA A 1045 19.64 -111.79 -59.66
CA ALA A 1045 21.04 -111.47 -59.93
C ALA A 1045 22.00 -111.65 -58.73
N THR A 1046 21.49 -111.98 -57.55
CA THR A 1046 22.31 -112.34 -56.38
C THR A 1046 21.92 -113.71 -55.84
N ILE A 1047 22.62 -114.17 -54.80
CA ILE A 1047 22.39 -115.48 -54.21
C ILE A 1047 21.01 -115.53 -53.54
N ALA A 1048 20.17 -116.49 -53.97
CA ALA A 1048 18.90 -116.77 -53.31
C ALA A 1048 19.14 -117.75 -52.16
N THR A 1049 18.92 -117.33 -50.91
CA THR A 1049 19.20 -118.14 -49.71
C THR A 1049 17.92 -118.43 -48.94
N ALA A 1050 17.41 -119.65 -49.06
CA ALA A 1050 16.08 -120.05 -48.57
C ALA A 1050 14.94 -119.18 -49.12
N ALA A 1051 15.08 -118.71 -50.36
CA ALA A 1051 14.10 -117.83 -50.96
C ALA A 1051 12.76 -118.54 -51.22
N VAL A 1052 11.63 -117.85 -51.10
CA VAL A 1052 10.28 -118.36 -51.37
C VAL A 1052 9.71 -117.61 -52.56
N ILE A 1053 9.68 -118.25 -53.73
CA ILE A 1053 9.28 -117.62 -54.98
C ILE A 1053 8.01 -118.29 -55.46
N ASN A 1054 6.91 -117.55 -55.50
CA ASN A 1054 5.62 -118.00 -55.99
C ASN A 1054 5.18 -117.10 -57.13
N LEU A 1055 5.47 -117.45 -58.38
CA LEU A 1055 5.11 -116.59 -59.52
C LEU A 1055 3.62 -116.65 -59.90
N ALA A 1056 2.82 -117.45 -59.20
CA ALA A 1056 1.41 -117.64 -59.45
C ALA A 1056 1.12 -118.14 -60.89
N ALA A 1057 -0.13 -117.98 -61.36
CA ALA A 1057 -0.59 -118.63 -62.59
C ALA A 1057 -0.29 -117.77 -63.83
N GLY A 1058 0.73 -118.11 -64.61
CA GLY A 1058 1.06 -117.43 -65.87
C GLY A 1058 1.95 -118.29 -66.78
N THR A 1059 2.53 -117.67 -67.82
CA THR A 1059 3.66 -118.27 -68.56
C THR A 1059 4.95 -117.67 -68.03
N ASP A 1060 5.39 -118.19 -66.90
CA ASP A 1060 6.42 -117.56 -66.08
C ASP A 1060 7.81 -118.17 -66.35
N ALA A 1061 8.83 -117.35 -66.21
CA ALA A 1061 10.23 -117.70 -66.35
C ALA A 1061 11.01 -117.19 -65.13
N LEU A 1062 11.74 -118.10 -64.48
CA LEU A 1062 12.59 -117.77 -63.36
C LEU A 1062 14.03 -118.13 -63.72
N THR A 1063 14.89 -117.13 -63.77
CA THR A 1063 16.30 -117.32 -64.07
C THR A 1063 17.13 -117.01 -62.84
N PHE A 1064 17.90 -117.98 -62.37
CA PHE A 1064 18.84 -117.76 -61.27
C PHE A 1064 20.21 -117.32 -61.82
N GLY A 1065 20.83 -116.34 -61.17
CA GLY A 1065 22.22 -115.99 -61.38
C GLY A 1065 23.16 -117.15 -61.05
N ASN A 1066 24.39 -117.10 -61.56
CA ASN A 1066 25.39 -118.17 -61.40
C ASN A 1066 25.99 -118.23 -59.98
N PHE A 1067 25.16 -118.64 -59.02
CA PHE A 1067 25.47 -118.81 -57.61
C PHE A 1067 24.95 -120.16 -57.10
N THR A 1068 25.26 -120.50 -55.85
CA THR A 1068 24.59 -121.63 -55.17
C THR A 1068 23.28 -121.14 -54.59
N ASN A 1069 22.20 -121.32 -55.35
CA ASN A 1069 20.88 -120.85 -54.98
C ASN A 1069 20.09 -121.95 -54.26
N SER A 1070 19.36 -121.56 -53.22
CA SER A 1070 18.39 -122.38 -52.50
C SER A 1070 17.08 -121.62 -52.42
N ALA A 1071 16.09 -122.05 -53.21
CA ALA A 1071 14.76 -121.44 -53.23
C ALA A 1071 13.67 -122.52 -53.28
N THR A 1072 12.54 -122.24 -52.65
CA THR A 1072 11.29 -122.97 -52.86
C THR A 1072 10.52 -122.20 -53.92
N VAL A 1073 10.32 -122.84 -55.07
CA VAL A 1073 9.65 -122.22 -56.22
C VAL A 1073 8.29 -122.87 -56.43
N SER A 1074 7.25 -122.06 -56.57
CA SER A 1074 5.90 -122.48 -56.95
C SER A 1074 5.32 -121.55 -58.02
N ASN A 1075 4.34 -122.08 -58.74
CA ASN A 1075 3.48 -121.39 -59.70
C ASN A 1075 2.03 -121.63 -59.30
#